data_AF-A0A1V9ZK90-F1
#
_entry.id   AF-A0A1V9ZK90-F1
#
_cell.length_a   1.000
_cell.length_b   1.000
_cell.length_c   1.000
_cell.angle_alpha   90.00
_cell.angle_beta   90.00
_cell.angle_gamma   90.00
#
_symmetry.space_group_name_H-M   'P 1'
#
loop_
_entity.id
_entity.type
_entity.pdbx_description
1 polymer ?
#
loop_
_entity_poly.entity_id
_entity_poly.type
_entity_poly.pdbx_seq_one_letter_code
_entity_poly.pdbx_strand_id
1 'polypeptide(L)'
;MLDQSLVILWFERMNCQRVLHRLRLSKKLASRRFNTAANNANNANATTEAIGAPAEQPGFFSRHPEYVFGALILALGGYIYRGSKNRKYFEAIQNEIDDQTPISPYEAYELRSQNEITPEVFEKVRVAARKFFPGNEATVHDFDLCLGSVLNGMQLKNLHHLERVLMSLPKNEAGKVNVDLLLVAFSLAVKGDVDQRLKCLYQLQVPQASSNKITRDQIESILDNTLTTFQIPAEKRVVAVDGKTYPFQEYAVGTANELLHAAVQSAIKDKTLPEEAPTQYTLEEFNLLMKSKSICIWGELGCLSTLSGRIRHGHLAIAHHLITSMLSSVPRRAFSSLKKTALYDLHTALGGKMVDFAGYAMPVQYPAGILKSHTHTRTAGCASLFDVSHMGQLRMTGKDRVRFLESIVVGDIQALTTGESKLSLITNDKGGIIDDCVTTSYDDHLYVVVNAGNQDIDWAHMQEHLAKFGGDVQLERIPDRSLVAIQGPGAAEIVSALVPASVNLADMNFMTGQFTRIFNTDVILTRCGYTGEDGFEISIPSSTAIDFTRKLLDDERVLEAGLGARDSLRLEAGLCLHGHDITPETTPIEGALAWTMSKRRREEGGFPGADIILDQLNNKTFTKKRIGFTVDGAPAREGTEIYNANGDHIGVVTSGTFSPTLKQALGMGYVSKGHFKIGTELHFKVRNKMQKGAVAKMPFVPAGYYKKD
;
A
#
# COMPACT_ATOMS: atom_id res chain seq x y z
N MET A 1 -2.59 -45.68 -17.57
CA MET A 1 -3.77 -44.99 -18.11
C MET A 1 -4.88 -46.02 -18.25
N LEU A 2 -5.80 -46.05 -17.28
CA LEU A 2 -7.06 -46.79 -17.40
C LEU A 2 -8.13 -45.73 -17.73
N ASP A 3 -8.88 -45.99 -18.80
CA ASP A 3 -9.78 -45.08 -19.48
C ASP A 3 -10.89 -44.55 -18.54
N GLN A 4 -10.89 -43.23 -18.32
CA GLN A 4 -11.80 -42.50 -17.43
C GLN A 4 -13.28 -42.62 -17.85
N SER A 5 -13.53 -43.05 -19.08
CA SER A 5 -14.86 -43.21 -19.67
C SER A 5 -15.66 -44.38 -19.07
N LEU A 6 -14.97 -45.43 -18.59
CA LEU A 6 -15.59 -46.66 -18.08
C LEU A 6 -16.21 -46.49 -16.68
N VAL A 7 -15.68 -45.59 -15.86
CA VAL A 7 -16.19 -45.34 -14.50
C VAL A 7 -17.50 -44.54 -14.52
N ILE A 8 -17.64 -43.63 -15.49
CA ILE A 8 -18.87 -42.84 -15.68
C ILE A 8 -19.99 -43.71 -16.26
N LEU A 9 -19.69 -44.55 -17.26
CA LEU A 9 -20.65 -45.51 -17.83
C LEU A 9 -21.14 -46.56 -16.84
N TRP A 10 -20.32 -46.94 -15.85
CA TRP A 10 -20.74 -47.88 -14.80
C TRP A 10 -21.71 -47.24 -13.80
N PHE A 11 -21.51 -45.96 -13.46
CA PHE A 11 -22.42 -45.20 -12.60
C PHE A 11 -23.74 -44.83 -13.28
N GLU A 12 -23.75 -44.52 -14.57
CA GLU A 12 -24.99 -44.22 -15.32
C GLU A 12 -25.88 -45.45 -15.54
N ARG A 13 -25.29 -46.65 -15.67
CA ARG A 13 -26.08 -47.91 -15.78
C ARG A 13 -26.71 -48.36 -14.45
N MET A 14 -26.17 -47.95 -13.30
CA MET A 14 -26.77 -48.21 -11.98
C MET A 14 -27.85 -47.17 -11.64
N ASN A 15 -28.97 -47.25 -12.37
CA ASN A 15 -30.18 -46.45 -12.14
C ASN A 15 -30.65 -46.58 -10.66
N CYS A 16 -30.33 -45.57 -9.84
CA CYS A 16 -30.47 -45.57 -8.39
C CYS A 16 -31.92 -45.53 -7.85
N GLN A 17 -32.95 -45.66 -8.69
CA GLN A 17 -34.32 -45.76 -8.19
C GLN A 17 -34.67 -47.14 -7.61
N ARG A 18 -34.06 -48.23 -8.08
CA ARG A 18 -34.40 -49.59 -7.61
C ARG A 18 -33.76 -49.98 -6.28
N VAL A 19 -32.57 -49.47 -5.96
CA VAL A 19 -31.86 -49.76 -4.69
C VAL A 19 -32.46 -48.95 -3.53
N LEU A 20 -32.79 -47.68 -3.76
CA LEU A 20 -33.47 -46.83 -2.77
C LEU A 20 -34.89 -47.33 -2.44
N HIS A 21 -35.60 -47.91 -3.42
CA HIS A 21 -36.92 -48.50 -3.16
C HIS A 21 -36.85 -49.77 -2.29
N ARG A 22 -35.83 -50.63 -2.50
CA ARG A 22 -35.62 -51.84 -1.67
C ARG A 22 -35.17 -51.52 -0.23
N LEU A 23 -34.35 -50.48 -0.05
CA LEU A 23 -33.93 -50.02 1.28
C LEU A 23 -35.10 -49.37 2.07
N ARG A 24 -36.04 -48.68 1.41
CA ARG A 24 -37.27 -48.18 2.04
C ARG A 24 -38.23 -49.30 2.46
N LEU A 25 -38.32 -50.38 1.68
CA LEU A 25 -39.11 -51.58 2.03
C LEU A 25 -38.53 -52.34 3.23
N SER A 26 -37.20 -52.44 3.33
CA SER A 26 -36.50 -53.04 4.47
C SER A 26 -36.74 -52.28 5.79
N LYS A 27 -36.73 -50.94 5.77
CA LYS A 27 -37.05 -50.12 6.97
C LYS A 27 -38.51 -50.23 7.42
N LYS A 28 -39.46 -50.44 6.49
CA LYS A 28 -40.88 -50.68 6.82
C LYS A 28 -41.13 -52.08 7.43
N LEU A 29 -40.30 -53.07 7.10
CA LEU A 29 -40.36 -54.42 7.68
C LEU A 29 -39.69 -54.51 9.05
N ALA A 30 -38.58 -53.77 9.27
CA ALA A 30 -37.90 -53.73 10.56
C ALA A 30 -38.70 -52.99 11.65
N SER A 31 -39.46 -51.95 11.28
CA SER A 31 -40.30 -51.19 12.22
C SER A 31 -41.60 -51.90 12.62
N ARG A 32 -42.06 -52.92 11.86
CA ARG A 32 -43.22 -53.75 12.23
C ARG A 32 -42.88 -54.93 13.16
N ARG A 33 -41.60 -55.26 13.36
CA ARG A 33 -41.17 -56.36 14.24
C ARG A 33 -40.79 -55.95 15.66
N PHE A 34 -40.77 -54.65 15.97
CA PHE A 34 -40.36 -54.14 17.29
C PHE A 34 -41.50 -53.68 18.21
N ASN A 35 -42.77 -53.83 17.81
CA ASN A 35 -43.93 -53.41 18.63
C ASN A 35 -44.85 -54.55 19.11
N THR A 36 -44.43 -55.81 19.03
CA THR A 36 -45.17 -56.95 19.62
C THR A 36 -44.22 -57.99 20.22
N ALA A 37 -43.35 -57.56 21.13
CA ALA A 37 -42.54 -58.45 21.98
C ALA A 37 -42.24 -57.78 23.33
N ALA A 38 -43.28 -57.26 23.97
CA ALA A 38 -43.27 -56.84 25.37
C ALA A 38 -44.66 -57.08 25.95
N ASN A 39 -45.07 -58.34 25.99
CA ASN A 39 -46.08 -58.85 26.91
C ASN A 39 -46.04 -60.39 26.90
N ASN A 40 -46.16 -60.96 28.09
CA ASN A 40 -46.22 -62.38 28.43
C ASN A 40 -44.86 -63.09 28.56
N ALA A 41 -44.19 -62.79 29.68
CA ALA A 41 -43.56 -63.84 30.45
C ALA A 41 -44.66 -64.61 31.20
N ASN A 42 -44.83 -65.90 30.91
CA ASN A 42 -45.11 -66.96 31.89
C ASN A 42 -45.40 -68.29 31.21
N ASN A 43 -44.88 -69.35 31.85
CA ASN A 43 -45.20 -70.76 31.75
C ASN A 43 -44.43 -71.68 30.76
N ALA A 44 -43.77 -72.64 31.43
CA ALA A 44 -43.78 -74.08 31.17
C ALA A 44 -42.73 -74.69 30.23
N ASN A 45 -41.83 -75.43 30.88
CA ASN A 45 -41.40 -76.81 30.64
C ASN A 45 -41.19 -77.35 29.21
N ALA A 46 -40.12 -78.13 29.14
CA ALA A 46 -39.93 -79.39 28.40
C ALA A 46 -38.94 -79.35 27.22
N THR A 47 -37.92 -80.18 27.40
CA THR A 47 -37.15 -80.97 26.43
C THR A 47 -37.83 -81.18 25.07
N THR A 48 -37.12 -80.96 23.96
CA THR A 48 -36.60 -82.02 23.05
C THR A 48 -35.90 -81.46 21.80
N GLU A 49 -34.82 -82.16 21.45
CA GLU A 49 -34.37 -82.57 20.10
C GLU A 49 -33.88 -81.58 19.04
N ALA A 50 -32.71 -81.96 18.53
CA ALA A 50 -31.97 -81.34 17.45
C ALA A 50 -32.66 -81.53 16.10
N ILE A 51 -32.83 -80.43 15.37
CA ILE A 51 -32.93 -80.42 13.91
C ILE A 51 -31.76 -79.57 13.41
N GLY A 52 -30.83 -80.22 12.71
CA GLY A 52 -29.65 -79.56 12.15
C GLY A 52 -30.03 -78.44 11.20
N ALA A 53 -29.74 -77.20 11.59
CA ALA A 53 -29.75 -76.06 10.70
C ALA A 53 -28.56 -76.20 9.71
N PRO A 54 -28.75 -75.96 8.40
CA PRO A 54 -27.64 -75.97 7.46
C PRO A 54 -26.62 -74.91 7.90
N ALA A 55 -25.33 -75.27 7.90
CA ALA A 55 -24.25 -74.34 8.24
C ALA A 55 -24.45 -73.05 7.44
N GLU A 56 -24.75 -71.95 8.14
CA GLU A 56 -24.98 -70.65 7.52
C GLU A 56 -23.77 -70.32 6.66
N GLN A 57 -23.96 -70.38 5.35
CA GLN A 57 -22.94 -69.99 4.40
C GLN A 57 -22.64 -68.50 4.64
N PRO A 58 -21.39 -68.11 4.99
CA PRO A 58 -21.08 -66.71 5.24
C PRO A 58 -21.53 -65.88 4.04
N GLY A 59 -22.23 -64.78 4.29
CA GLY A 59 -22.81 -63.94 3.24
C GLY A 59 -21.77 -63.53 2.20
N PHE A 60 -22.22 -63.24 0.97
CA PHE A 60 -21.36 -62.92 -0.19
C PHE A 60 -20.16 -62.00 0.15
N PHE A 61 -20.38 -60.97 0.97
CA PHE A 61 -19.34 -60.01 1.39
C PHE A 61 -18.25 -60.62 2.30
N SER A 62 -18.57 -61.65 3.08
CA SER A 62 -17.61 -62.37 3.92
C SER A 62 -16.76 -63.36 3.12
N ARG A 63 -17.20 -63.75 1.91
CA ARG A 63 -16.48 -64.66 1.00
C ARG A 63 -15.54 -63.95 0.04
N HIS A 64 -15.77 -62.66 -0.14
CA HIS A 64 -15.11 -61.82 -1.13
C HIS A 64 -14.60 -60.51 -0.49
N PRO A 65 -13.76 -60.61 0.56
CA PRO A 65 -13.25 -59.43 1.27
C PRO A 65 -12.49 -58.46 0.36
N GLU A 66 -11.86 -58.96 -0.70
CA GLU A 66 -11.17 -58.18 -1.73
C GLU A 66 -12.12 -57.21 -2.47
N TYR A 67 -13.36 -57.60 -2.74
CA TYR A 67 -14.35 -56.74 -3.39
C TYR A 67 -14.93 -55.72 -2.40
N VAL A 68 -15.13 -56.10 -1.14
CA VAL A 68 -15.56 -55.18 -0.07
C VAL A 68 -14.50 -54.11 0.18
N PHE A 69 -13.23 -54.52 0.28
CA PHE A 69 -12.10 -53.64 0.49
C PHE A 69 -11.87 -52.73 -0.73
N GLY A 70 -11.98 -53.27 -1.94
CA GLY A 70 -11.94 -52.47 -3.18
C GLY A 70 -13.06 -51.43 -3.25
N ALA A 71 -14.29 -51.79 -2.89
CA ALA A 71 -15.42 -50.87 -2.85
C ALA A 71 -15.25 -49.78 -1.77
N LEU A 72 -14.70 -50.12 -0.60
CA LEU A 72 -14.38 -49.15 0.46
C LEU A 72 -13.30 -48.16 0.02
N ILE A 73 -12.23 -48.63 -0.61
CA ILE A 73 -11.16 -47.77 -1.15
C ILE A 73 -11.72 -46.84 -2.24
N LEU A 74 -12.54 -47.36 -3.15
CA LEU A 74 -13.18 -46.55 -4.19
C LEU A 74 -14.15 -45.52 -3.59
N ALA A 75 -14.93 -45.89 -2.58
CA ALA A 75 -15.82 -44.97 -1.88
C ALA A 75 -15.05 -43.88 -1.12
N LEU A 76 -13.96 -44.23 -0.44
CA LEU A 76 -13.09 -43.30 0.27
C LEU A 76 -12.37 -42.37 -0.72
N GLY A 77 -11.83 -42.91 -1.81
CA GLY A 77 -11.21 -42.16 -2.90
C GLY A 77 -12.20 -41.20 -3.56
N GLY A 78 -13.43 -41.64 -3.80
CA GLY A 78 -14.53 -40.80 -4.30
C GLY A 78 -14.93 -39.69 -3.33
N TYR A 79 -14.99 -39.97 -2.03
CA TYR A 79 -15.28 -38.98 -0.99
C TYR A 79 -14.18 -37.91 -0.90
N ILE A 80 -12.90 -38.33 -0.88
CA ILE A 80 -11.74 -37.42 -0.85
C ILE A 80 -11.70 -36.57 -2.14
N TYR A 81 -11.90 -37.19 -3.30
CA TYR A 81 -11.92 -36.49 -4.59
C TYR A 81 -13.05 -35.46 -4.64
N ARG A 82 -14.25 -35.83 -4.19
CA ARG A 82 -15.40 -34.92 -4.09
C ARG A 82 -15.12 -33.76 -3.13
N GLY A 83 -14.53 -34.03 -1.97
CA GLY A 83 -14.10 -32.98 -1.03
C GLY A 83 -13.08 -32.01 -1.64
N SER A 84 -12.08 -32.54 -2.36
CA SER A 84 -11.07 -31.75 -3.07
C SER A 84 -11.68 -30.88 -4.17
N LYS A 85 -12.61 -31.43 -4.96
CA LYS A 85 -13.33 -30.68 -6.01
C LYS A 85 -14.24 -29.60 -5.43
N ASN A 86 -15.01 -29.92 -4.39
CA ASN A 86 -15.84 -28.94 -3.69
C ASN A 86 -15.00 -27.78 -3.14
N ARG A 87 -13.81 -28.07 -2.57
CA ARG A 87 -12.90 -27.02 -2.09
C ARG A 87 -12.44 -26.11 -3.23
N LYS A 88 -12.09 -26.67 -4.40
CA LYS A 88 -11.72 -25.87 -5.58
C LYS A 88 -12.85 -24.98 -6.08
N TYR A 89 -14.10 -25.46 -6.06
CA TYR A 89 -15.25 -24.64 -6.45
C TYR A 89 -15.52 -23.51 -5.46
N PHE A 90 -15.35 -23.76 -4.17
CA PHE A 90 -15.40 -22.72 -3.14
C PHE A 90 -14.28 -21.67 -3.33
N GLU A 91 -13.03 -22.13 -3.44
CA GLU A 91 -11.84 -21.27 -3.64
C GLU A 91 -11.96 -20.43 -4.93
N ALA A 92 -12.57 -20.95 -5.99
CA ALA A 92 -12.74 -20.20 -7.24
C ALA A 92 -13.61 -18.94 -7.07
N ILE A 93 -14.74 -19.06 -6.36
CA ILE A 93 -15.63 -17.92 -6.08
C ILE A 93 -14.98 -16.99 -5.06
N GLN A 94 -14.32 -17.56 -4.03
CA GLN A 94 -13.60 -16.77 -3.04
C GLN A 94 -12.53 -15.88 -3.69
N ASN A 95 -11.70 -16.46 -4.57
CA ASN A 95 -10.64 -15.72 -5.25
C ASN A 95 -11.18 -14.59 -6.13
N GLU A 96 -12.34 -14.78 -6.80
CA GLU A 96 -12.97 -13.72 -7.57
C GLU A 96 -13.40 -12.53 -6.69
N ILE A 97 -13.88 -12.81 -5.48
CA ILE A 97 -14.22 -11.77 -4.50
C ILE A 97 -12.95 -11.09 -4.00
N ASP A 98 -11.89 -11.84 -3.68
CA ASP A 98 -10.62 -11.31 -3.22
C ASP A 98 -9.94 -10.42 -4.29
N ASP A 99 -9.99 -10.80 -5.57
CA ASP A 99 -9.45 -10.03 -6.69
C ASP A 99 -10.17 -8.68 -6.89
N GLN A 100 -11.47 -8.62 -6.57
CA GLN A 100 -12.27 -7.38 -6.62
C GLN A 100 -12.16 -6.54 -5.34
N THR A 101 -11.59 -7.10 -4.27
CA THR A 101 -11.57 -6.46 -2.96
C THR A 101 -10.54 -5.31 -2.95
N PRO A 102 -10.97 -4.07 -2.69
CA PRO A 102 -10.11 -2.89 -2.83
C PRO A 102 -9.09 -2.77 -1.70
N ILE A 103 -9.27 -3.42 -0.54
CA ILE A 103 -8.32 -3.40 0.58
C ILE A 103 -8.34 -4.74 1.34
N SER A 104 -7.19 -5.15 1.86
CA SER A 104 -7.08 -6.34 2.71
C SER A 104 -7.61 -6.09 4.15
N PRO A 105 -7.95 -7.16 4.90
CA PRO A 105 -8.35 -7.04 6.31
C PRO A 105 -7.31 -6.33 7.19
N TYR A 106 -6.03 -6.44 6.83
CA TYR A 106 -4.92 -5.79 7.53
C TYR A 106 -4.88 -4.29 7.22
N GLU A 107 -5.04 -3.89 5.95
CA GLU A 107 -5.13 -2.47 5.57
C GLU A 107 -6.36 -1.78 6.22
N ALA A 108 -7.49 -2.49 6.31
CA ALA A 108 -8.65 -2.03 7.07
C ALA A 108 -8.36 -1.88 8.59
N TYR A 109 -7.48 -2.73 9.15
CA TYR A 109 -6.99 -2.61 10.52
C TYR A 109 -6.09 -1.39 10.72
N GLU A 110 -5.15 -1.16 9.81
CA GLU A 110 -4.27 0.01 9.85
C GLU A 110 -5.08 1.30 9.72
N LEU A 111 -6.09 1.32 8.84
CA LEU A 111 -6.99 2.45 8.71
C LEU A 111 -7.73 2.78 10.03
N ARG A 112 -8.28 1.80 10.75
CA ARG A 112 -8.96 2.10 12.03
C ARG A 112 -8.01 2.38 13.20
N SER A 113 -6.91 1.62 13.31
CA SER A 113 -6.04 1.64 14.50
C SER A 113 -5.19 2.91 14.57
N GLN A 114 -4.87 3.51 13.43
CA GLN A 114 -4.01 4.69 13.34
C GLN A 114 -4.78 6.01 13.34
N ASN A 115 -6.11 5.97 13.24
CA ASN A 115 -6.98 7.14 13.22
C ASN A 115 -7.68 7.38 14.55
N GLU A 116 -8.08 8.63 14.82
CA GLU A 116 -8.81 9.02 16.05
C GLU A 116 -10.28 9.32 15.80
N ILE A 117 -10.89 8.63 14.83
CA ILE A 117 -12.33 8.77 14.54
C ILE A 117 -13.12 7.96 15.57
N THR A 118 -13.68 8.62 16.57
CA THR A 118 -14.57 7.97 17.53
C THR A 118 -16.00 7.85 16.99
N PRO A 119 -16.88 7.00 17.58
CA PRO A 119 -18.30 6.97 17.24
C PRO A 119 -19.00 8.34 17.31
N GLU A 120 -18.58 9.23 18.23
CA GLU A 120 -19.11 10.58 18.34
C GLU A 120 -18.69 11.46 17.15
N VAL A 121 -17.45 11.30 16.66
CA VAL A 121 -16.98 11.98 15.44
C VAL A 121 -17.73 11.45 14.23
N PHE A 122 -17.93 10.13 14.14
CA PHE A 122 -18.74 9.52 13.08
C PHE A 122 -20.17 10.07 13.07
N GLU A 123 -20.81 10.21 14.23
CA GLU A 123 -22.16 10.77 14.34
C GLU A 123 -22.20 12.23 13.86
N LYS A 124 -21.20 13.05 14.19
CA LYS A 124 -21.09 14.41 13.65
C LYS A 124 -20.99 14.42 12.12
N VAL A 125 -20.19 13.51 11.56
CA VAL A 125 -20.05 13.34 10.11
C VAL A 125 -21.38 12.92 9.48
N ARG A 126 -22.09 11.96 10.09
CA ARG A 126 -23.41 11.52 9.63
C ARG A 126 -24.41 12.66 9.59
N VAL A 127 -24.52 13.43 10.68
CA VAL A 127 -25.44 14.58 10.78
C VAL A 127 -25.10 15.64 9.73
N ALA A 128 -23.81 15.93 9.55
CA ALA A 128 -23.36 16.86 8.51
C ALA A 128 -23.68 16.34 7.11
N ALA A 129 -23.36 15.08 6.80
CA ALA A 129 -23.61 14.49 5.49
C ALA A 129 -25.10 14.52 5.12
N ARG A 130 -25.99 14.21 6.06
CA ARG A 130 -27.45 14.34 5.84
C ARG A 130 -27.90 15.77 5.59
N LYS A 131 -27.24 16.76 6.20
CA LYS A 131 -27.52 18.18 5.99
C LYS A 131 -26.96 18.69 4.65
N PHE A 132 -25.75 18.27 4.29
CA PHE A 132 -25.08 18.64 3.04
C PHE A 132 -25.74 17.99 1.81
N PHE A 133 -26.27 16.78 1.97
CA PHE A 133 -26.81 15.96 0.87
C PHE A 133 -28.26 15.56 1.12
N PRO A 134 -29.23 16.49 1.01
CA PRO A 134 -30.65 16.20 1.27
C PRO A 134 -31.25 15.15 0.32
N GLY A 135 -30.66 14.97 -0.87
CA GLY A 135 -31.07 13.95 -1.85
C GLY A 135 -30.48 12.55 -1.60
N ASN A 136 -29.73 12.35 -0.51
CA ASN A 136 -29.03 11.09 -0.19
C ASN A 136 -28.02 10.59 -1.24
N GLU A 137 -27.56 11.49 -2.12
CA GLU A 137 -26.55 11.21 -3.14
C GLU A 137 -25.48 12.29 -3.12
N ALA A 138 -24.22 11.89 -3.21
CA ALA A 138 -23.07 12.78 -3.26
C ALA A 138 -21.99 12.21 -4.18
N THR A 139 -21.22 13.06 -4.86
CA THR A 139 -19.97 12.57 -5.43
C THR A 139 -18.98 12.25 -4.31
N VAL A 140 -17.99 11.39 -4.57
CA VAL A 140 -16.92 11.12 -3.58
C VAL A 140 -16.21 12.42 -3.19
N HIS A 141 -16.05 13.35 -4.13
CA HIS A 141 -15.48 14.67 -3.88
C HIS A 141 -16.35 15.53 -2.95
N ASP A 142 -17.67 15.59 -3.19
CA ASP A 142 -18.54 16.38 -2.32
C ASP A 142 -18.57 15.83 -0.90
N PHE A 143 -18.63 14.50 -0.77
CA PHE A 143 -18.57 13.82 0.52
C PHE A 143 -17.27 14.13 1.26
N ASP A 144 -16.15 14.26 0.55
CA ASP A 144 -14.92 14.72 1.15
C ASP A 144 -14.98 16.14 1.71
N LEU A 145 -15.53 17.08 0.95
CA LEU A 145 -15.69 18.45 1.43
C LEU A 145 -16.54 18.47 2.70
N CYS A 146 -17.55 17.61 2.78
CA CYS A 146 -18.31 17.38 4.01
C CYS A 146 -17.42 16.83 5.14
N LEU A 147 -16.60 15.80 4.90
CA LEU A 147 -15.65 15.27 5.89
C LEU A 147 -14.70 16.36 6.39
N GLY A 148 -14.08 17.11 5.48
CA GLY A 148 -13.17 18.20 5.82
C GLY A 148 -13.82 19.28 6.69
N SER A 149 -15.10 19.59 6.45
CA SER A 149 -15.85 20.56 7.26
C SER A 149 -16.13 20.10 8.70
N VAL A 150 -16.19 18.78 8.94
CA VAL A 150 -16.50 18.21 10.25
C VAL A 150 -15.24 17.85 11.03
N LEU A 151 -14.23 17.34 10.34
CA LEU A 151 -13.02 16.82 10.96
C LEU A 151 -12.09 17.93 11.47
N ASN A 152 -12.30 19.20 11.11
CA ASN A 152 -11.65 20.38 11.73
C ASN A 152 -10.13 20.24 11.91
N GLY A 153 -9.43 19.73 10.90
CA GLY A 153 -7.97 19.53 10.93
C GLY A 153 -7.50 18.20 11.53
N MET A 154 -8.41 17.32 11.96
CA MET A 154 -8.09 15.92 12.29
C MET A 154 -7.63 15.21 11.02
N GLN A 155 -6.36 14.77 11.02
CA GLN A 155 -5.76 14.12 9.88
C GLN A 155 -6.06 12.62 9.88
N LEU A 156 -6.63 12.13 8.78
CA LEU A 156 -6.78 10.70 8.56
C LEU A 156 -5.45 10.09 8.07
N LYS A 157 -4.83 9.25 8.89
CA LYS A 157 -3.70 8.40 8.51
C LYS A 157 -4.18 7.27 7.60
N ASN A 158 -3.31 6.85 6.67
CA ASN A 158 -3.58 5.83 5.65
C ASN A 158 -4.88 6.03 4.86
N LEU A 159 -5.22 7.30 4.58
CA LEU A 159 -6.43 7.68 3.84
C LEU A 159 -6.57 6.93 2.50
N HIS A 160 -5.46 6.61 1.84
CA HIS A 160 -5.43 5.87 0.58
C HIS A 160 -6.14 4.50 0.63
N HIS A 161 -6.23 3.85 1.81
CA HIS A 161 -7.05 2.64 1.96
C HIS A 161 -8.55 2.95 1.85
N LEU A 162 -9.02 3.99 2.52
CA LEU A 162 -10.40 4.45 2.41
C LEU A 162 -10.72 4.94 1.00
N GLU A 163 -9.77 5.61 0.34
CA GLU A 163 -9.91 6.09 -1.04
C GLU A 163 -10.16 4.95 -2.02
N ARG A 164 -9.39 3.85 -1.93
CA ARG A 164 -9.60 2.67 -2.78
C ARG A 164 -11.01 2.10 -2.64
N VAL A 165 -11.55 2.04 -1.42
CA VAL A 165 -12.93 1.60 -1.16
C VAL A 165 -13.94 2.57 -1.75
N LEU A 166 -13.79 3.88 -1.51
CA LEU A 166 -14.72 4.89 -2.00
C LEU A 166 -14.75 4.96 -3.53
N MET A 167 -13.59 4.77 -4.18
CA MET A 167 -13.48 4.78 -5.64
C MET A 167 -14.09 3.56 -6.31
N SER A 168 -14.15 2.40 -5.61
CA SER A 168 -14.77 1.17 -6.10
C SER A 168 -16.28 1.13 -5.93
N LEU A 169 -16.90 2.10 -5.25
CA LEU A 169 -18.35 2.11 -5.02
C LEU A 169 -19.13 2.33 -6.33
N PRO A 170 -20.31 1.68 -6.47
CA PRO A 170 -21.19 1.89 -7.62
C PRO A 170 -21.64 3.36 -7.69
N LYS A 171 -21.55 3.94 -8.88
CA LYS A 171 -21.91 5.33 -9.18
C LYS A 171 -23.10 5.35 -10.13
N ASN A 172 -24.02 6.30 -9.94
CA ASN A 172 -25.08 6.57 -10.92
C ASN A 172 -24.52 7.30 -12.16
N GLU A 173 -25.36 7.55 -13.17
CA GLU A 173 -24.95 8.23 -14.42
C GLU A 173 -24.33 9.62 -14.20
N ALA A 174 -24.69 10.28 -13.10
CA ALA A 174 -24.13 11.57 -12.69
C ALA A 174 -22.84 11.46 -11.86
N GLY A 175 -22.28 10.25 -11.70
CA GLY A 175 -21.07 10.01 -10.91
C GLY A 175 -21.27 10.08 -9.40
N LYS A 176 -22.52 10.10 -8.92
CA LYS A 176 -22.85 10.19 -7.48
C LYS A 176 -23.03 8.80 -6.87
N VAL A 177 -22.76 8.71 -5.58
CA VAL A 177 -22.89 7.52 -4.74
C VAL A 177 -23.91 7.80 -3.65
N ASN A 178 -24.64 6.76 -3.23
CA ASN A 178 -25.54 6.85 -2.09
C ASN A 178 -24.76 7.24 -0.81
N VAL A 179 -25.24 8.24 -0.08
CA VAL A 179 -24.54 8.76 1.11
C VAL A 179 -24.48 7.75 2.24
N ASP A 180 -25.46 6.86 2.38
CA ASP A 180 -25.40 5.76 3.35
C ASP A 180 -24.24 4.83 3.04
N LEU A 181 -24.00 4.53 1.76
CA LEU A 181 -22.87 3.70 1.35
C LEU A 181 -21.52 4.38 1.62
N LEU A 182 -21.43 5.70 1.40
CA LEU A 182 -20.25 6.51 1.72
C LEU A 182 -19.97 6.54 3.22
N LEU A 183 -21.02 6.65 4.05
CA LEU A 183 -20.91 6.60 5.51
C LEU A 183 -20.52 5.21 6.01
N VAL A 184 -21.06 4.14 5.40
CA VAL A 184 -20.64 2.77 5.70
C VAL A 184 -19.17 2.57 5.36
N ALA A 185 -18.68 3.06 4.21
CA ALA A 185 -17.25 3.02 3.87
C ALA A 185 -16.41 3.80 4.89
N PHE A 186 -16.83 5.02 5.26
CA PHE A 186 -16.14 5.84 6.26
C PHE A 186 -16.07 5.16 7.65
N SER A 187 -17.03 4.28 7.98
CA SER A 187 -17.00 3.51 9.24
C SER A 187 -15.78 2.59 9.38
N LEU A 188 -15.04 2.32 8.29
CA LEU A 188 -13.76 1.61 8.33
C LEU A 188 -12.66 2.41 9.05
N ALA A 189 -12.77 3.73 9.11
CA ALA A 189 -11.83 4.60 9.80
C ALA A 189 -12.17 4.77 11.30
N VAL A 190 -13.34 4.31 11.75
CA VAL A 190 -13.78 4.44 13.15
C VAL A 190 -12.89 3.58 14.06
N LYS A 191 -12.18 4.25 14.96
CA LYS A 191 -11.37 3.66 16.02
C LYS A 191 -12.28 3.03 17.06
N GLY A 192 -11.97 1.80 17.46
CA GLY A 192 -12.74 1.09 18.46
C GLY A 192 -12.78 -0.41 18.26
N ASP A 193 -13.41 -1.08 19.21
CA ASP A 193 -13.80 -2.48 19.05
C ASP A 193 -14.91 -2.63 17.99
N VAL A 194 -15.25 -3.88 17.67
CA VAL A 194 -16.28 -4.19 16.68
C VAL A 194 -17.64 -3.63 17.08
N ASP A 195 -17.94 -3.59 18.38
CA ASP A 195 -19.25 -3.19 18.90
C ASP A 195 -19.47 -1.69 18.74
N GLN A 196 -18.43 -0.87 18.91
CA GLN A 196 -18.46 0.56 18.65
C GLN A 196 -18.73 0.87 17.17
N ARG A 197 -18.13 0.10 16.24
CA ARG A 197 -18.37 0.24 14.80
C ARG A 197 -19.77 -0.23 14.42
N LEU A 198 -20.20 -1.37 14.95
CA LEU A 198 -21.55 -1.87 14.72
C LEU A 198 -22.61 -0.90 15.25
N LYS A 199 -22.36 -0.23 16.38
CA LYS A 199 -23.21 0.86 16.87
C LYS A 199 -23.32 2.01 15.86
N CYS A 200 -22.22 2.40 15.21
CA CYS A 200 -22.25 3.42 14.17
C CYS A 200 -23.12 2.99 12.97
N LEU A 201 -22.96 1.74 12.51
CA LEU A 201 -23.75 1.18 11.41
C LEU A 201 -25.24 1.08 11.76
N TYR A 202 -25.54 0.62 12.98
CA TYR A 202 -26.90 0.56 13.52
C TYR A 202 -27.58 1.93 13.52
N GLN A 203 -26.85 2.97 13.95
CA GLN A 203 -27.34 4.34 14.01
C GLN A 203 -27.64 4.97 12.65
N LEU A 204 -27.10 4.44 11.54
CA LEU A 204 -27.45 4.92 10.19
C LEU A 204 -28.95 4.74 9.88
N GLN A 205 -29.57 3.70 10.45
CA GLN A 205 -30.97 3.33 10.20
C GLN A 205 -31.94 3.78 11.31
N VAL A 206 -31.45 4.32 12.43
CA VAL A 206 -32.29 4.78 13.54
C VAL A 206 -32.61 6.27 13.40
N PRO A 207 -33.89 6.67 13.26
CA PRO A 207 -34.31 8.07 13.30
C PRO A 207 -34.04 8.67 14.69
N GLN A 208 -33.60 9.92 14.76
CA GLN A 208 -33.19 10.58 16.01
C GLN A 208 -34.28 10.74 17.10
N ALA A 209 -35.50 10.20 16.95
CA ALA A 209 -36.62 10.57 17.83
C ALA A 209 -37.65 9.51 18.28
N SER A 210 -37.63 8.21 17.95
CA SER A 210 -38.76 7.36 18.43
C SER A 210 -38.64 5.83 18.52
N SER A 211 -37.53 5.18 18.17
CA SER A 211 -37.40 3.72 18.38
C SER A 211 -35.94 3.28 18.46
N ASN A 212 -35.53 2.66 19.57
CA ASN A 212 -34.22 2.01 19.73
C ASN A 212 -34.15 0.60 19.08
N LYS A 213 -35.00 0.33 18.09
CA LYS A 213 -35.07 -0.94 17.37
C LYS A 213 -35.12 -0.72 15.86
N ILE A 214 -34.46 -1.59 15.10
CA ILE A 214 -34.46 -1.60 13.63
C ILE A 214 -35.18 -2.84 13.09
N THR A 215 -35.77 -2.75 11.90
CA THR A 215 -36.46 -3.87 11.25
C THR A 215 -35.46 -4.81 10.57
N ARG A 216 -35.92 -6.01 10.19
CA ARG A 216 -35.12 -6.97 9.40
C ARG A 216 -34.62 -6.35 8.09
N ASP A 217 -35.47 -5.62 7.37
CA ASP A 217 -35.13 -4.98 6.10
C ASP A 217 -34.02 -3.92 6.26
N GLN A 218 -34.02 -3.21 7.40
CA GLN A 218 -32.96 -2.25 7.73
C GLN A 218 -31.63 -2.94 8.00
N ILE A 219 -31.63 -4.10 8.67
CA ILE A 219 -30.43 -4.93 8.84
C ILE A 219 -29.92 -5.42 7.50
N GLU A 220 -30.82 -5.89 6.64
CA GLU A 220 -30.46 -6.34 5.30
C GLU A 220 -29.82 -5.22 4.46
N SER A 221 -30.36 -4.00 4.54
CA SER A 221 -29.77 -2.82 3.88
C SER A 221 -28.38 -2.46 4.43
N ILE A 222 -28.16 -2.52 5.74
CA ILE A 222 -26.82 -2.34 6.33
C ILE A 222 -25.87 -3.42 5.80
N LEU A 223 -26.34 -4.67 5.78
CA LEU A 223 -25.53 -5.82 5.37
C LEU A 223 -25.14 -5.71 3.90
N ASP A 224 -26.07 -5.33 3.03
CA ASP A 224 -25.82 -5.06 1.61
C ASP A 224 -24.71 -3.99 1.44
N ASN A 225 -24.83 -2.85 2.14
CA ASN A 225 -23.80 -1.81 2.11
C ASN A 225 -22.44 -2.31 2.64
N THR A 226 -22.41 -3.16 3.67
CA THR A 226 -21.15 -3.75 4.17
C THR A 226 -20.53 -4.75 3.20
N LEU A 227 -21.34 -5.45 2.40
CA LEU A 227 -20.86 -6.32 1.32
C LEU A 227 -20.27 -5.48 0.17
N THR A 228 -20.94 -4.39 -0.22
CA THR A 228 -20.47 -3.46 -1.26
C THR A 228 -19.20 -2.71 -0.85
N THR A 229 -19.02 -2.43 0.44
CA THR A 229 -17.81 -1.80 1.00
C THR A 229 -16.76 -2.82 1.46
N PHE A 230 -16.96 -4.10 1.14
CA PHE A 230 -16.02 -5.20 1.38
C PHE A 230 -15.61 -5.41 2.85
N GLN A 231 -16.50 -5.16 3.81
CA GLN A 231 -16.19 -5.28 5.24
C GLN A 231 -16.38 -6.69 5.80
N ILE A 232 -16.76 -7.64 4.95
CA ILE A 232 -17.01 -9.04 5.29
C ILE A 232 -15.99 -9.89 4.53
N PRO A 233 -15.27 -10.81 5.21
CA PRO A 233 -14.28 -11.67 4.58
C PRO A 233 -14.85 -12.47 3.39
N ALA A 234 -14.06 -12.65 2.33
CA ALA A 234 -14.48 -13.33 1.12
C ALA A 234 -15.00 -14.76 1.40
N GLU A 235 -14.39 -15.49 2.33
CA GLU A 235 -14.83 -16.83 2.71
C GLU A 235 -16.22 -16.87 3.35
N LYS A 236 -16.69 -15.76 3.92
CA LYS A 236 -18.03 -15.63 4.51
C LYS A 236 -19.08 -15.24 3.49
N ARG A 237 -18.65 -14.74 2.33
CA ARG A 237 -19.52 -14.34 1.22
C ARG A 237 -19.82 -15.51 0.28
N VAL A 238 -19.21 -16.68 0.44
CA VAL A 238 -19.46 -17.86 -0.39
C VAL A 238 -20.43 -18.80 0.34
N VAL A 239 -21.64 -18.93 -0.17
CA VAL A 239 -22.70 -19.79 0.39
C VAL A 239 -22.93 -21.03 -0.46
N ALA A 240 -23.28 -22.14 0.18
CA ALA A 240 -23.66 -23.36 -0.50
C ALA A 240 -25.07 -23.21 -1.09
N VAL A 241 -25.25 -23.58 -2.35
CA VAL A 241 -26.58 -23.56 -2.99
C VAL A 241 -27.41 -24.73 -2.50
N ASP A 242 -28.58 -24.41 -1.93
CA ASP A 242 -29.49 -25.41 -1.37
C ASP A 242 -29.95 -26.43 -2.44
N GLY A 243 -29.99 -27.70 -2.04
CA GLY A 243 -30.42 -28.81 -2.91
C GLY A 243 -29.41 -29.26 -3.97
N LYS A 244 -28.32 -28.52 -4.20
CA LYS A 244 -27.31 -28.82 -5.24
C LYS A 244 -26.04 -29.45 -4.65
N THR A 245 -26.20 -30.62 -4.04
CA THR A 245 -25.08 -31.30 -3.38
C THR A 245 -24.41 -32.37 -4.27
N TYR A 246 -25.06 -32.81 -5.36
CA TYR A 246 -24.63 -33.95 -6.18
C TYR A 246 -24.49 -33.58 -7.67
N PRO A 247 -23.41 -34.01 -8.36
CA PRO A 247 -22.28 -34.81 -7.87
C PRO A 247 -21.27 -34.00 -7.03
N PHE A 248 -21.27 -32.68 -7.16
CA PHE A 248 -20.45 -31.75 -6.38
C PHE A 248 -21.34 -30.69 -5.73
N GLN A 249 -20.85 -30.06 -4.66
CA GLN A 249 -21.53 -28.93 -4.05
C GLN A 249 -21.35 -27.70 -4.94
N GLU A 250 -22.46 -27.08 -5.34
CA GLU A 250 -22.43 -25.76 -5.95
C GLU A 250 -22.37 -24.68 -4.87
N TYR A 251 -21.61 -23.62 -5.15
CA TYR A 251 -21.46 -22.43 -4.33
C TYR A 251 -21.86 -21.21 -5.13
N ALA A 252 -22.30 -20.16 -4.44
CA ALA A 252 -22.63 -18.87 -5.02
C ALA A 252 -22.18 -17.73 -4.08
N VAL A 253 -22.11 -16.51 -4.61
CA VAL A 253 -21.94 -15.32 -3.78
C VAL A 253 -23.25 -15.09 -3.02
N GLY A 254 -23.18 -15.15 -1.70
CA GLY A 254 -24.33 -14.98 -0.81
C GLY A 254 -24.86 -13.57 -0.81
N THR A 255 -26.17 -13.45 -0.95
CA THR A 255 -26.90 -12.20 -0.82
C THR A 255 -27.03 -11.77 0.65
N ALA A 256 -27.31 -10.49 0.90
CA ALA A 256 -27.56 -9.99 2.25
C ALA A 256 -28.68 -10.79 2.97
N ASN A 257 -29.79 -11.08 2.28
CA ASN A 257 -30.87 -11.88 2.84
C ASN A 257 -30.44 -13.30 3.23
N GLU A 258 -29.69 -14.00 2.39
CA GLU A 258 -29.22 -15.37 2.66
C GLU A 258 -28.30 -15.42 3.88
N LEU A 259 -27.35 -14.49 3.97
CA LEU A 259 -26.43 -14.37 5.10
C LEU A 259 -27.18 -14.02 6.40
N LEU A 260 -28.13 -13.08 6.33
CA LEU A 260 -28.95 -12.69 7.47
C LEU A 260 -29.88 -13.82 7.91
N HIS A 261 -30.50 -14.53 6.97
CA HIS A 261 -31.31 -15.71 7.26
C HIS A 261 -30.48 -16.80 7.97
N ALA A 262 -29.30 -17.12 7.45
CA ALA A 262 -28.40 -18.08 8.08
C ALA A 262 -27.97 -17.65 9.50
N ALA A 263 -27.67 -16.37 9.71
CA ALA A 263 -27.33 -15.83 11.02
C ALA A 263 -28.47 -15.95 12.03
N VAL A 264 -29.70 -15.58 11.62
CA VAL A 264 -30.90 -15.68 12.47
C VAL A 264 -31.21 -17.13 12.83
N GLN A 265 -31.18 -18.05 11.86
CA GLN A 265 -31.44 -19.47 12.13
C GLN A 265 -30.39 -20.08 13.08
N SER A 266 -29.12 -19.70 12.95
CA SER A 266 -28.08 -20.10 13.90
C SER A 266 -28.35 -19.56 15.30
N ALA A 267 -28.73 -18.29 15.42
CA ALA A 267 -28.99 -17.65 16.70
C ALA A 267 -30.22 -18.24 17.43
N ILE A 268 -31.28 -18.60 16.69
CA ILE A 268 -32.45 -19.32 17.21
C ILE A 268 -32.04 -20.72 17.70
N LYS A 269 -31.26 -21.45 16.89
CA LYS A 269 -30.76 -22.78 17.25
C LYS A 269 -29.89 -22.76 18.52
N ASP A 270 -29.10 -21.71 18.69
CA ASP A 270 -28.23 -21.50 19.86
C ASP A 270 -28.99 -20.88 21.05
N LYS A 271 -30.31 -20.67 20.95
CA LYS A 271 -31.19 -20.07 21.98
C LYS A 271 -30.78 -18.66 22.41
N THR A 272 -30.11 -17.94 21.52
CA THR A 272 -29.69 -16.54 21.72
C THR A 272 -30.69 -15.53 21.15
N LEU A 273 -31.59 -15.98 20.27
CA LEU A 273 -32.81 -15.30 19.87
C LEU A 273 -34.05 -16.13 20.27
N PRO A 274 -35.24 -15.51 20.39
CA PRO A 274 -36.50 -16.22 20.62
C PRO A 274 -36.79 -17.28 19.55
N GLU A 275 -37.61 -18.30 19.88
CA GLU A 275 -37.96 -19.39 18.94
C GLU A 275 -38.60 -18.89 17.63
N GLU A 276 -39.29 -17.75 17.68
CA GLU A 276 -39.76 -17.00 16.52
C GLU A 276 -38.86 -15.81 16.26
N ALA A 277 -38.42 -15.63 15.01
CA ALA A 277 -37.55 -14.53 14.62
C ALA A 277 -38.24 -13.18 14.91
N PRO A 278 -37.60 -12.26 15.65
CA PRO A 278 -38.21 -10.99 15.98
C PRO A 278 -38.39 -10.13 14.72
N THR A 279 -39.47 -9.35 14.69
CA THR A 279 -39.76 -8.39 13.63
C THR A 279 -38.91 -7.12 13.74
N GLN A 280 -38.42 -6.83 14.94
CA GLN A 280 -37.56 -5.70 15.27
C GLN A 280 -36.43 -6.14 16.19
N TYR A 281 -35.22 -5.63 15.94
CA TYR A 281 -33.99 -6.03 16.60
C TYR A 281 -33.39 -4.85 17.39
N THR A 282 -32.98 -5.13 18.62
CA THR A 282 -32.17 -4.25 19.46
C THR A 282 -30.72 -4.20 18.98
N LEU A 283 -29.93 -3.25 19.49
CA LEU A 283 -28.49 -3.16 19.20
C LEU A 283 -27.73 -4.44 19.62
N GLU A 284 -28.12 -5.07 20.73
CA GLU A 284 -27.49 -6.31 21.21
C GLU A 284 -27.76 -7.48 20.25
N GLU A 285 -29.00 -7.63 19.81
CA GLU A 285 -29.39 -8.66 18.83
C GLU A 285 -28.74 -8.42 17.47
N PHE A 286 -28.65 -7.16 17.03
CA PHE A 286 -27.93 -6.79 15.81
C PHE A 286 -26.43 -7.14 15.93
N ASN A 287 -25.78 -6.77 17.04
CA ASN A 287 -24.37 -7.08 17.27
C ASN A 287 -24.11 -8.58 17.27
N LEU A 288 -25.00 -9.36 17.89
CA LEU A 288 -24.95 -10.83 17.88
C LEU A 288 -24.99 -11.39 16.44
N LEU A 289 -25.91 -10.90 15.61
CA LEU A 289 -26.05 -11.35 14.22
C LEU A 289 -24.83 -10.99 13.37
N MET A 290 -24.35 -9.75 13.44
CA MET A 290 -23.23 -9.27 12.62
C MET A 290 -21.88 -9.89 13.00
N LYS A 291 -21.74 -10.35 14.25
CA LYS A 291 -20.56 -11.10 14.74
C LYS A 291 -20.71 -12.61 14.61
N SER A 292 -21.84 -13.10 14.09
CA SER A 292 -22.09 -14.54 13.94
C SER A 292 -21.10 -15.19 12.95
N LYS A 293 -20.97 -16.52 13.03
CA LYS A 293 -20.13 -17.30 12.10
C LYS A 293 -20.55 -17.14 10.63
N SER A 294 -21.80 -16.77 10.39
CA SER A 294 -22.37 -16.56 9.06
C SER A 294 -21.97 -15.20 8.46
N ILE A 295 -21.73 -14.17 9.28
CA ILE A 295 -21.41 -12.81 8.81
C ILE A 295 -19.93 -12.42 9.08
N CYS A 296 -19.39 -12.51 10.31
CA CYS A 296 -18.04 -12.00 10.73
C CYS A 296 -17.69 -10.66 10.07
N ILE A 297 -18.37 -9.56 10.43
CA ILE A 297 -17.85 -8.24 10.02
C ILE A 297 -16.41 -8.07 10.54
N TRP A 298 -15.54 -7.43 9.76
CA TRP A 298 -14.16 -7.20 10.17
C TRP A 298 -14.08 -6.50 11.53
N GLY A 299 -13.39 -7.14 12.47
CA GLY A 299 -13.22 -6.69 13.85
C GLY A 299 -11.77 -6.49 14.23
N GLU A 300 -11.39 -6.59 15.51
CA GLU A 300 -9.97 -6.65 15.91
C GLU A 300 -9.26 -7.88 15.28
N LEU A 301 -7.92 -7.99 15.42
CA LEU A 301 -7.05 -9.05 14.86
C LEU A 301 -7.55 -10.51 15.06
N GLY A 302 -8.65 -10.74 15.77
CA GLY A 302 -9.34 -12.00 15.98
C GLY A 302 -10.07 -12.63 14.77
N CYS A 303 -10.64 -11.92 13.77
CA CYS A 303 -11.18 -12.62 12.56
C CYS A 303 -10.01 -13.23 11.72
N LEU A 304 -8.72 -12.96 12.01
CA LEU A 304 -7.57 -13.67 11.39
C LEU A 304 -7.34 -15.07 11.98
N SER A 305 -7.98 -15.44 13.11
CA SER A 305 -7.71 -16.72 13.77
C SER A 305 -8.22 -17.95 13.02
N THR A 306 -9.10 -17.79 12.02
CA THR A 306 -9.51 -18.88 11.11
C THR A 306 -8.45 -19.24 10.07
N LEU A 307 -7.41 -18.42 9.91
CA LEU A 307 -6.20 -18.75 9.13
C LEU A 307 -5.13 -19.48 9.97
N SER A 308 -5.38 -19.75 11.25
CA SER A 308 -4.42 -20.43 12.14
C SER A 308 -4.54 -21.96 12.10
N GLY A 309 -4.33 -22.53 10.93
CA GLY A 309 -3.76 -23.86 10.79
C GLY A 309 -2.23 -23.85 10.98
N ARG A 310 -1.64 -22.93 11.77
CA ARG A 310 -0.24 -22.98 12.21
C ARG A 310 0.13 -21.82 13.15
N ILE A 311 0.75 -22.21 14.26
CA ILE A 311 1.63 -21.46 15.18
C ILE A 311 0.92 -20.84 16.40
N ARG A 312 1.31 -21.42 17.55
CA ARG A 312 0.89 -21.11 18.92
C ARG A 312 1.51 -19.81 19.42
N HIS A 313 0.80 -19.21 20.36
CA HIS A 313 1.10 -17.98 21.08
C HIS A 313 2.39 -18.02 21.90
N GLY A 314 3.00 -16.84 22.04
CA GLY A 314 4.03 -16.56 23.04
C GLY A 314 4.58 -15.14 22.93
N HIS A 315 4.05 -14.24 23.78
CA HIS A 315 4.63 -12.98 24.23
C HIS A 315 4.66 -11.78 23.27
N LEU A 316 3.58 -10.98 23.29
CA LEU A 316 3.63 -9.56 22.90
C LEU A 316 2.79 -8.73 23.87
N ALA A 317 3.37 -8.40 25.03
CA ALA A 317 2.88 -7.36 25.92
C ALA A 317 4.12 -6.77 26.59
N ILE A 318 4.50 -5.54 26.21
CA ILE A 318 5.28 -4.53 26.97
C ILE A 318 5.71 -3.34 26.07
N ALA A 319 5.64 -3.40 24.74
CA ALA A 319 6.14 -2.32 23.87
C ALA A 319 5.09 -1.29 23.39
N HIS A 320 4.09 -0.93 24.19
CA HIS A 320 3.00 -0.02 23.76
C HIS A 320 2.95 1.34 24.48
N HIS A 321 4.05 1.79 25.10
CA HIS A 321 4.02 3.04 25.88
C HIS A 321 5.07 4.11 25.51
N LEU A 322 5.73 4.03 24.34
CA LEU A 322 6.80 4.98 24.00
C LEU A 322 6.73 5.64 22.61
N ILE A 323 5.66 5.45 21.83
CA ILE A 323 5.61 5.97 20.45
C ILE A 323 4.27 6.68 20.17
N THR A 324 3.92 7.69 20.97
CA THR A 324 2.74 8.53 20.68
C THR A 324 2.95 9.99 21.06
N SER A 325 4.02 10.58 20.56
CA SER A 325 4.16 12.03 20.56
C SER A 325 4.98 12.48 19.35
N MET A 326 4.40 13.45 18.62
CA MET A 326 4.95 14.22 17.50
C MET A 326 4.76 13.66 16.09
N LEU A 327 3.54 13.80 15.57
CA LEU A 327 3.29 14.09 14.15
C LEU A 327 2.03 14.97 14.03
N SER A 328 2.25 16.27 13.89
CA SER A 328 1.35 17.28 13.32
C SER A 328 2.28 18.39 12.79
N SER A 329 2.14 18.96 11.59
CA SER A 329 0.94 19.42 10.91
C SER A 329 1.27 19.84 9.46
N VAL A 330 0.55 19.29 8.46
CA VAL A 330 0.30 19.93 7.13
C VAL A 330 -1.08 19.45 6.66
N PRO A 331 -2.05 20.32 6.31
CA PRO A 331 -3.37 19.90 5.87
C PRO A 331 -3.30 19.25 4.47
N ARG A 332 -3.50 17.93 4.38
CA ARG A 332 -3.79 17.27 3.10
C ARG A 332 -5.26 17.50 2.74
N ARG A 333 -5.52 18.08 1.56
CA ARG A 333 -6.83 18.03 0.89
C ARG A 333 -7.12 16.57 0.54
N ALA A 334 -8.37 16.14 0.70
CA ALA A 334 -8.73 14.75 0.55
C ALA A 334 -9.43 14.53 -0.82
N PHE A 335 -9.05 13.52 -1.58
CA PHE A 335 -9.60 13.22 -2.92
C PHE A 335 -9.39 14.28 -4.03
N SER A 336 -8.17 14.33 -4.59
CA SER A 336 -7.96 14.77 -5.97
C SER A 336 -7.57 13.57 -6.85
N SER A 337 -8.04 13.52 -8.09
CA SER A 337 -7.42 12.65 -9.11
C SER A 337 -5.92 12.92 -9.18
N LEU A 338 -5.11 11.88 -9.34
CA LEU A 338 -3.66 12.04 -9.47
C LEU A 338 -3.35 13.03 -10.60
N LYS A 339 -2.49 14.01 -10.32
CA LYS A 339 -1.98 14.94 -11.31
C LYS A 339 -1.25 14.13 -12.39
N LYS A 340 -1.31 14.59 -13.63
CA LYS A 340 -0.65 13.95 -14.78
C LYS A 340 0.46 14.87 -15.28
N THR A 341 1.61 14.31 -15.62
CA THR A 341 2.63 15.05 -16.36
C THR A 341 2.22 15.14 -17.83
N ALA A 342 2.85 16.04 -18.60
CA ALA A 342 2.63 16.11 -20.05
C ALA A 342 3.01 14.80 -20.78
N LEU A 343 3.80 13.94 -20.14
CA LEU A 343 4.24 12.66 -20.68
C LEU A 343 3.35 11.48 -20.27
N TYR A 344 2.25 11.71 -19.53
CA TYR A 344 1.38 10.65 -19.04
C TYR A 344 0.91 9.70 -20.16
N ASP A 345 0.41 10.22 -21.27
CA ASP A 345 -0.08 9.39 -22.38
C ASP A 345 1.07 8.60 -23.02
N LEU A 346 2.27 9.21 -23.13
CA LEU A 346 3.46 8.52 -23.61
C LEU A 346 3.86 7.37 -22.68
N HIS A 347 3.82 7.57 -21.37
CA HIS A 347 4.09 6.51 -20.39
C HIS A 347 3.16 5.33 -20.56
N THR A 348 1.86 5.58 -20.71
CA THR A 348 0.88 4.52 -20.93
C THR A 348 1.11 3.78 -22.25
N ALA A 349 1.46 4.51 -23.32
CA ALA A 349 1.76 3.93 -24.62
C ALA A 349 3.03 3.05 -24.62
N LEU A 350 4.04 3.41 -23.81
CA LEU A 350 5.26 2.64 -23.60
C LEU A 350 5.06 1.45 -22.62
N GLY A 351 3.84 1.21 -22.14
CA GLY A 351 3.56 0.14 -21.18
C GLY A 351 4.03 0.43 -19.75
N GLY A 352 4.15 1.71 -19.39
CA GLY A 352 4.51 2.15 -18.05
C GLY A 352 3.45 1.74 -17.01
N LYS A 353 3.90 1.11 -15.92
CA LYS A 353 3.03 0.77 -14.79
C LYS A 353 2.86 1.99 -13.89
N MET A 354 1.73 2.68 -14.03
CA MET A 354 1.45 3.92 -13.31
C MET A 354 1.10 3.67 -11.84
N VAL A 355 1.66 4.47 -10.93
CA VAL A 355 1.40 4.47 -9.49
C VAL A 355 1.21 5.91 -8.98
N ASP A 356 0.61 6.07 -7.80
CA ASP A 356 0.66 7.34 -7.08
C ASP A 356 2.08 7.59 -6.56
N PHE A 357 2.66 8.70 -7.00
CA PHE A 357 3.90 9.22 -6.46
C PHE A 357 3.77 10.73 -6.26
N ALA A 358 3.80 11.16 -4.99
CA ALA A 358 3.66 12.57 -4.61
C ALA A 358 2.40 13.26 -5.18
N GLY A 359 1.30 12.52 -5.32
CA GLY A 359 0.05 13.05 -5.90
C GLY A 359 0.05 13.13 -7.43
N TYR A 360 1.05 12.55 -8.09
CA TYR A 360 1.13 12.40 -9.55
C TYR A 360 1.03 10.93 -9.97
N ALA A 361 0.45 10.68 -11.14
CA ALA A 361 0.48 9.37 -11.78
C ALA A 361 1.81 9.20 -12.53
N MET A 362 2.73 8.42 -11.95
CA MET A 362 4.09 8.23 -12.46
C MET A 362 4.40 6.75 -12.73
N PRO A 363 5.21 6.40 -13.74
CA PRO A 363 5.57 5.02 -14.02
C PRO A 363 6.58 4.48 -12.99
N VAL A 364 6.20 3.45 -12.24
CA VAL A 364 7.16 2.76 -11.34
C VAL A 364 8.19 1.95 -12.12
N GLN A 365 7.77 1.39 -13.27
CA GLN A 365 8.60 0.63 -14.19
C GLN A 365 7.93 0.54 -15.58
N TYR A 366 8.70 0.11 -16.58
CA TYR A 366 8.26 -0.22 -17.94
C TYR A 366 8.44 -1.73 -18.21
N PRO A 367 8.09 -2.27 -19.40
CA PRO A 367 8.15 -3.71 -19.67
C PRO A 367 9.53 -4.35 -19.44
N ALA A 368 10.63 -3.60 -19.62
CA ALA A 368 11.98 -4.05 -19.32
C ALA A 368 12.20 -4.42 -17.83
N GLY A 369 11.39 -3.85 -16.93
CA GLY A 369 11.50 -4.04 -15.48
C GLY A 369 12.59 -3.19 -14.83
N ILE A 370 12.54 -3.10 -13.50
CA ILE A 370 13.43 -2.24 -12.69
C ILE A 370 14.90 -2.65 -12.86
N LEU A 371 15.18 -3.96 -12.79
CA LEU A 371 16.56 -4.47 -12.80
C LEU A 371 17.28 -4.17 -14.12
N LYS A 372 16.60 -4.39 -15.26
CA LYS A 372 17.17 -4.13 -16.58
C LYS A 372 17.38 -2.63 -16.80
N SER A 373 16.40 -1.82 -16.42
CA SER A 373 16.49 -0.35 -16.53
C SER A 373 17.67 0.20 -15.72
N HIS A 374 17.82 -0.24 -14.46
CA HIS A 374 18.95 0.13 -13.62
C HIS A 374 20.31 -0.23 -14.25
N THR A 375 20.46 -1.48 -14.67
CA THR A 375 21.73 -1.95 -15.29
C THR A 375 22.02 -1.18 -16.57
N HIS A 376 21.00 -0.90 -17.39
CA HIS A 376 21.13 -0.10 -18.60
C HIS A 376 21.65 1.32 -18.30
N THR A 377 21.11 1.99 -17.28
CA THR A 377 21.57 3.33 -16.86
C THR A 377 23.06 3.36 -16.52
N ARG A 378 23.60 2.27 -15.95
CA ARG A 378 25.02 2.14 -15.59
C ARG A 378 25.91 1.59 -16.70
N THR A 379 25.34 1.19 -17.84
CA THR A 379 26.09 0.51 -18.90
C THR A 379 26.87 1.52 -19.75
N ALA A 380 28.13 1.20 -20.05
CA ALA A 380 28.99 2.07 -20.86
C ALA A 380 28.37 2.34 -22.24
N GLY A 381 28.35 3.60 -22.67
CA GLY A 381 27.72 4.04 -23.92
C GLY A 381 26.19 4.08 -23.91
N CYS A 382 25.54 3.71 -22.80
CA CYS A 382 24.09 3.75 -22.65
C CYS A 382 23.65 4.91 -21.75
N ALA A 383 22.38 5.30 -21.89
CA ALA A 383 21.72 6.22 -20.97
C ALA A 383 20.26 5.81 -20.75
N SER A 384 19.67 6.27 -19.66
CA SER A 384 18.25 6.11 -19.39
C SER A 384 17.54 7.45 -19.28
N LEU A 385 16.31 7.48 -19.76
CA LEU A 385 15.45 8.65 -19.76
C LEU A 385 14.39 8.55 -18.65
N PHE A 386 14.34 9.55 -17.78
CA PHE A 386 13.40 9.65 -16.67
C PHE A 386 12.48 10.86 -16.86
N ASP A 387 11.18 10.68 -16.65
CA ASP A 387 10.26 11.80 -16.47
C ASP A 387 10.31 12.28 -15.02
N VAL A 388 10.76 13.52 -14.84
CA VAL A 388 10.81 14.21 -13.55
C VAL A 388 9.99 15.50 -13.56
N SER A 389 9.04 15.62 -14.49
CA SER A 389 8.18 16.81 -14.68
C SER A 389 7.25 17.11 -13.50
N HIS A 390 7.16 16.21 -12.52
CA HIS A 390 6.41 16.39 -11.29
C HIS A 390 7.16 17.27 -10.27
N MET A 391 8.49 17.45 -10.44
CA MET A 391 9.30 18.35 -9.59
C MET A 391 8.88 19.81 -9.79
N GLY A 392 8.93 20.60 -8.71
CA GLY A 392 8.59 22.02 -8.75
C GLY A 392 9.71 22.82 -9.41
N GLN A 393 9.38 23.65 -10.39
CA GLN A 393 10.33 24.55 -11.06
C GLN A 393 9.97 25.99 -10.71
N LEU A 394 10.91 26.72 -10.12
CA LEU A 394 10.73 28.09 -9.65
C LEU A 394 11.72 29.03 -10.34
N ARG A 395 11.27 30.25 -10.56
CA ARG A 395 12.09 31.37 -11.04
C ARG A 395 12.07 32.47 -10.00
N MET A 396 13.26 32.99 -9.66
CA MET A 396 13.41 34.11 -8.74
C MET A 396 14.14 35.25 -9.42
N THR A 397 13.50 36.41 -9.53
CA THR A 397 14.10 37.63 -10.12
C THR A 397 14.20 38.73 -9.07
N GLY A 398 14.82 39.86 -9.42
CA GLY A 398 15.04 41.00 -8.52
C GLY A 398 16.48 41.10 -8.02
N LYS A 399 16.90 42.29 -7.59
CA LYS A 399 18.29 42.55 -7.17
C LYS A 399 18.67 41.84 -5.87
N ASP A 400 17.68 41.56 -5.01
CA ASP A 400 17.89 40.93 -3.70
C ASP A 400 17.69 39.40 -3.72
N ARG A 401 17.46 38.79 -4.90
CA ARG A 401 17.08 37.36 -5.04
C ARG A 401 18.05 36.40 -4.36
N VAL A 402 19.35 36.67 -4.45
CA VAL A 402 20.41 35.86 -3.82
C VAL A 402 20.34 35.99 -2.30
N ARG A 403 20.29 37.22 -1.78
CA ARG A 403 20.20 37.51 -0.35
C ARG A 403 18.95 36.90 0.27
N PHE A 404 17.84 36.94 -0.45
CA PHE A 404 16.60 36.32 -0.02
C PHE A 404 16.69 34.80 0.02
N LEU A 405 17.17 34.15 -1.05
CA LEU A 405 17.28 32.69 -1.05
C LEU A 405 18.21 32.19 0.05
N GLU A 406 19.34 32.88 0.29
CA GLU A 406 20.25 32.54 1.40
C GLU A 406 19.63 32.70 2.79
N SER A 407 18.60 33.52 2.94
CA SER A 407 17.84 33.63 4.20
C SER A 407 16.97 32.41 4.51
N ILE A 408 16.88 31.47 3.56
CA ILE A 408 16.04 30.27 3.63
C ILE A 408 16.89 29.00 3.52
N VAL A 409 17.96 29.04 2.71
CA VAL A 409 18.79 27.87 2.42
C VAL A 409 20.18 27.94 3.05
N VAL A 410 20.74 26.77 3.35
CA VAL A 410 22.06 26.64 3.99
C VAL A 410 23.24 26.85 3.02
N GLY A 411 22.99 26.78 1.71
CA GLY A 411 24.01 26.84 0.67
C GLY A 411 24.48 28.26 0.39
N ASP A 412 25.73 28.39 -0.05
CA ASP A 412 26.30 29.67 -0.51
C ASP A 412 25.89 29.91 -1.96
N ILE A 413 24.87 30.72 -2.15
CA ILE A 413 24.27 31.09 -3.44
C ILE A 413 25.02 32.28 -4.02
N GLN A 414 25.51 33.19 -3.18
CA GLN A 414 26.32 34.35 -3.59
C GLN A 414 27.60 33.93 -4.31
N ALA A 415 28.16 32.77 -3.96
CA ALA A 415 29.35 32.23 -4.61
C ALA A 415 29.11 31.68 -6.03
N LEU A 416 27.85 31.53 -6.46
CA LEU A 416 27.54 30.99 -7.79
C LEU A 416 27.71 32.06 -8.87
N THR A 417 28.54 31.75 -9.86
CA THR A 417 28.61 32.49 -11.13
C THR A 417 27.49 32.05 -12.07
N THR A 418 27.28 32.79 -13.16
CA THR A 418 26.23 32.50 -14.14
C THR A 418 26.41 31.09 -14.72
N GLY A 419 25.32 30.33 -14.76
CA GLY A 419 25.29 28.93 -15.14
C GLY A 419 25.71 27.95 -14.05
N GLU A 420 26.27 28.36 -12.92
CA GLU A 420 26.61 27.40 -11.86
C GLU A 420 25.40 26.99 -11.03
N SER A 421 25.35 25.70 -10.68
CA SER A 421 24.30 25.08 -9.90
C SER A 421 24.81 24.58 -8.55
N LYS A 422 23.91 24.46 -7.57
CA LYS A 422 24.23 23.93 -6.25
C LYS A 422 23.06 23.21 -5.63
N LEU A 423 23.34 22.05 -5.02
CA LEU A 423 22.43 21.42 -4.07
C LEU A 423 22.42 22.24 -2.78
N SER A 424 21.24 22.61 -2.32
CA SER A 424 21.02 23.28 -1.05
C SER A 424 19.91 22.62 -0.27
N LEU A 425 19.75 23.04 0.99
CA LEU A 425 18.73 22.54 1.91
C LEU A 425 17.92 23.73 2.40
N ILE A 426 16.60 23.64 2.27
CA ILE A 426 15.62 24.53 2.88
C ILE A 426 15.45 24.05 4.32
N THR A 427 15.68 24.92 5.31
CA THR A 427 15.64 24.55 6.73
C THR A 427 14.57 25.29 7.50
N ASN A 428 14.10 24.70 8.61
CA ASN A 428 13.21 25.36 9.57
C ASN A 428 13.98 25.95 10.77
N ASP A 429 13.29 26.70 11.63
CA ASP A 429 13.89 27.34 12.81
C ASP A 429 14.49 26.35 13.84
N LYS A 430 14.11 25.07 13.77
CA LYS A 430 14.69 24.00 14.60
C LYS A 430 15.91 23.33 13.95
N GLY A 431 16.35 23.84 12.80
CA GLY A 431 17.48 23.33 12.02
C GLY A 431 17.19 22.06 11.23
N GLY A 432 15.94 21.61 11.18
CA GLY A 432 15.52 20.44 10.40
C GLY A 432 15.33 20.78 8.91
N ILE A 433 15.43 19.77 8.05
CA ILE A 433 15.39 19.94 6.59
C ILE A 433 13.95 19.87 6.07
N ILE A 434 13.41 21.02 5.64
CA ILE A 434 12.08 21.11 5.01
C ILE A 434 12.10 20.45 3.63
N ASP A 435 13.14 20.73 2.83
CA ASP A 435 13.36 20.10 1.52
C ASP A 435 14.82 20.24 1.09
N ASP A 436 15.26 19.43 0.13
CA ASP A 436 16.49 19.65 -0.62
C ASP A 436 16.18 20.16 -2.04
N CYS A 437 16.99 21.09 -2.53
CA CYS A 437 16.74 21.77 -3.80
C CYS A 437 18.01 22.02 -4.61
N VAL A 438 17.90 22.10 -5.93
CA VAL A 438 18.99 22.51 -6.81
C VAL A 438 18.72 23.91 -7.31
N THR A 439 19.66 24.83 -7.05
CA THR A 439 19.59 26.22 -7.52
C THR A 439 20.66 26.46 -8.57
N THR A 440 20.28 26.97 -9.73
CA THR A 440 21.17 27.47 -10.78
C THR A 440 21.10 28.99 -10.83
N SER A 441 22.26 29.63 -10.87
CA SER A 441 22.37 31.10 -10.97
C SER A 441 22.44 31.53 -12.44
N TYR A 442 21.68 32.56 -12.81
CA TYR A 442 21.79 33.24 -14.09
C TYR A 442 21.87 34.77 -13.86
N ASP A 443 22.26 35.51 -14.90
CA ASP A 443 22.52 36.95 -14.80
C ASP A 443 21.29 37.75 -14.30
N ASP A 444 20.10 37.36 -14.72
CA ASP A 444 18.83 38.03 -14.45
C ASP A 444 17.95 37.31 -13.41
N HIS A 445 18.17 36.01 -13.17
CA HIS A 445 17.33 35.22 -12.26
C HIS A 445 18.07 34.05 -11.59
N LEU A 446 17.44 33.45 -10.58
CA LEU A 446 17.77 32.11 -10.09
C LEU A 446 16.71 31.13 -10.59
N TYR A 447 17.15 29.96 -11.02
CA TYR A 447 16.29 28.83 -11.36
C TYR A 447 16.41 27.77 -10.27
N VAL A 448 15.31 27.44 -9.61
CA VAL A 448 15.30 26.52 -8.46
C VAL A 448 14.39 25.34 -8.75
N VAL A 449 14.92 24.13 -8.58
CA VAL A 449 14.15 22.88 -8.68
C VAL A 449 13.98 22.30 -7.29
N VAL A 450 12.74 22.04 -6.89
CA VAL A 450 12.33 21.49 -5.58
C VAL A 450 11.59 20.16 -5.73
N ASN A 451 11.53 19.36 -4.67
CA ASN A 451 10.91 18.04 -4.75
C ASN A 451 9.40 18.12 -4.98
N ALA A 452 8.88 17.16 -5.75
CA ALA A 452 7.46 17.13 -6.13
C ALA A 452 6.52 17.07 -4.92
N GLY A 453 6.88 16.31 -3.89
CA GLY A 453 6.07 16.15 -2.67
C GLY A 453 6.04 17.38 -1.77
N ASN A 454 7.05 18.26 -1.89
CA ASN A 454 7.20 19.44 -1.06
C ASN A 454 6.95 20.75 -1.81
N GLN A 455 6.82 20.76 -3.13
CA GLN A 455 6.69 21.98 -3.94
C GLN A 455 5.65 23.00 -3.41
N ASP A 456 4.54 22.54 -2.83
CA ASP A 456 3.51 23.40 -2.25
C ASP A 456 3.90 23.92 -0.85
N ILE A 457 4.60 23.09 -0.07
CA ILE A 457 5.19 23.45 1.23
C ILE A 457 6.32 24.46 1.02
N ASP A 458 7.25 24.19 0.10
CA ASP A 458 8.39 25.06 -0.21
C ASP A 458 7.91 26.41 -0.71
N TRP A 459 6.92 26.41 -1.60
CA TRP A 459 6.30 27.63 -2.09
C TRP A 459 5.68 28.45 -0.96
N ALA A 460 4.89 27.82 -0.08
CA ALA A 460 4.27 28.51 1.04
C ALA A 460 5.33 29.07 2.00
N HIS A 461 6.38 28.30 2.29
CA HIS A 461 7.49 28.71 3.14
C HIS A 461 8.25 29.89 2.54
N MET A 462 8.62 29.83 1.26
CA MET A 462 9.28 30.94 0.56
C MET A 462 8.39 32.18 0.52
N GLN A 463 7.08 32.04 0.26
CA GLN A 463 6.16 33.18 0.26
C GLN A 463 6.03 33.84 1.63
N GLU A 464 5.99 33.06 2.71
CA GLU A 464 5.96 33.58 4.08
C GLU A 464 7.24 34.36 4.42
N HIS A 465 8.40 33.83 4.03
CA HIS A 465 9.68 34.52 4.22
C HIS A 465 9.76 35.79 3.36
N LEU A 466 9.27 35.73 2.11
CA LEU A 466 9.28 36.87 1.18
C LEU A 466 8.45 38.04 1.72
N ALA A 467 7.28 37.74 2.30
CA ALA A 467 6.41 38.76 2.91
C ALA A 467 7.09 39.53 4.06
N LYS A 468 8.06 38.92 4.74
CA LYS A 468 8.81 39.51 5.86
C LYS A 468 10.14 40.15 5.43
N PHE A 469 10.65 39.83 4.24
CA PHE A 469 12.02 40.17 3.82
C PHE A 469 12.23 41.66 3.49
N GLY A 470 11.21 42.33 2.92
CA GLY A 470 11.27 43.77 2.64
C GLY A 470 12.28 44.21 1.57
N GLY A 471 12.63 43.33 0.62
CA GLY A 471 13.57 43.58 -0.48
C GLY A 471 12.94 43.36 -1.87
N ASP A 472 13.72 43.64 -2.93
CA ASP A 472 13.27 43.47 -4.32
C ASP A 472 13.52 42.05 -4.80
N VAL A 473 12.49 41.22 -4.68
CA VAL A 473 12.45 39.83 -5.14
C VAL A 473 11.06 39.51 -5.69
N GLN A 474 11.01 38.86 -6.84
CA GLN A 474 9.80 38.22 -7.37
C GLN A 474 10.03 36.72 -7.45
N LEU A 475 9.07 35.94 -6.94
CA LEU A 475 9.08 34.49 -6.94
C LEU A 475 7.93 33.97 -7.80
N GLU A 476 8.24 33.11 -8.76
CA GLU A 476 7.28 32.58 -9.73
C GLU A 476 7.44 31.07 -9.88
N ARG A 477 6.32 30.35 -10.03
CA ARG A 477 6.35 28.97 -10.53
C ARG A 477 6.45 28.99 -12.05
N ILE A 478 7.11 27.99 -12.63
CA ILE A 478 7.18 27.80 -14.08
C ILE A 478 6.23 26.65 -14.47
N PRO A 479 4.94 26.93 -14.80
CA PRO A 479 3.93 25.89 -14.99
C PRO A 479 3.95 25.24 -16.37
N ASP A 480 4.59 25.87 -17.35
CA ASP A 480 4.52 25.52 -18.78
C ASP A 480 5.71 24.66 -19.24
N ARG A 481 6.47 24.09 -18.30
CA ARG A 481 7.64 23.26 -18.60
C ARG A 481 7.56 21.87 -17.97
N SER A 482 7.91 20.88 -18.77
CA SER A 482 8.26 19.52 -18.36
C SER A 482 9.75 19.44 -18.05
N LEU A 483 10.15 18.40 -17.31
CA LEU A 483 11.53 18.15 -16.95
C LEU A 483 11.83 16.67 -17.19
N VAL A 484 12.81 16.40 -18.04
CA VAL A 484 13.29 15.03 -18.31
C VAL A 484 14.74 14.92 -17.92
N ALA A 485 15.17 13.76 -17.43
CA ALA A 485 16.56 13.50 -17.09
C ALA A 485 17.11 12.36 -17.95
N ILE A 486 18.19 12.62 -18.68
CA ILE A 486 18.97 11.60 -19.40
C ILE A 486 20.24 11.32 -18.62
N GLN A 487 20.40 10.08 -18.15
CA GLN A 487 21.40 9.72 -17.15
C GLN A 487 22.12 8.44 -17.56
N GLY A 488 23.44 8.43 -17.47
CA GLY A 488 24.28 7.28 -17.78
C GLY A 488 25.57 7.66 -18.52
N PRO A 489 26.55 6.76 -18.61
CA PRO A 489 27.85 7.05 -19.23
C PRO A 489 27.77 7.51 -20.70
N GLY A 490 26.71 7.12 -21.43
CA GLY A 490 26.47 7.56 -22.81
C GLY A 490 25.77 8.91 -22.95
N ALA A 491 25.25 9.50 -21.85
CA ALA A 491 24.38 10.66 -21.91
C ALA A 491 25.05 11.88 -22.59
N ALA A 492 26.32 12.16 -22.28
CA ALA A 492 27.04 13.28 -22.87
C ALA A 492 27.23 13.13 -24.38
N GLU A 493 27.54 11.93 -24.88
CA GLU A 493 27.69 11.67 -26.30
C GLU A 493 26.35 11.83 -27.04
N ILE A 494 25.28 11.25 -26.48
CA ILE A 494 23.93 11.33 -27.02
C ILE A 494 23.48 12.78 -27.11
N VAL A 495 23.58 13.56 -26.02
CA VAL A 495 23.15 14.96 -26.00
C VAL A 495 24.05 15.85 -26.88
N SER A 496 25.36 15.56 -26.96
CA SER A 496 26.30 16.32 -27.81
C SER A 496 25.91 16.27 -29.29
N ALA A 497 25.33 15.17 -29.76
CA ALA A 497 24.86 15.03 -31.13
C ALA A 497 23.60 15.88 -31.43
N LEU A 498 22.92 16.38 -30.40
CA LEU A 498 21.61 17.04 -30.51
C LEU A 498 21.66 18.55 -30.25
N VAL A 499 22.70 19.03 -29.57
CA VAL A 499 22.91 20.45 -29.32
C VAL A 499 23.49 21.15 -30.57
N PRO A 500 23.35 22.48 -30.69
CA PRO A 500 23.90 23.21 -31.83
C PRO A 500 25.43 23.19 -31.77
N ALA A 501 26.10 23.31 -32.92
CA ALA A 501 27.57 23.31 -32.99
C ALA A 501 28.25 24.43 -32.18
N SER A 502 27.51 25.47 -31.79
CA SER A 502 27.99 26.53 -30.89
C SER A 502 28.06 26.13 -29.42
N VAL A 503 27.51 24.96 -29.05
CA VAL A 503 27.48 24.46 -27.67
C VAL A 503 28.40 23.27 -27.54
N ASN A 504 29.43 23.41 -26.70
CA ASN A 504 30.36 22.34 -26.39
C ASN A 504 30.11 21.78 -24.99
N LEU A 505 29.60 20.56 -24.89
CA LEU A 505 29.30 19.93 -23.60
C LEU A 505 30.57 19.56 -22.81
N ALA A 506 31.75 19.50 -23.45
CA ALA A 506 33.01 19.32 -22.74
C ALA A 506 33.39 20.53 -21.87
N ASP A 507 32.84 21.72 -22.16
CA ASP A 507 33.03 22.92 -21.33
C ASP A 507 32.04 22.99 -20.16
N MET A 508 31.06 22.07 -20.12
CA MET A 508 29.97 22.07 -19.16
C MET A 508 30.28 21.09 -18.03
N ASN A 509 30.83 21.58 -16.91
CA ASN A 509 31.14 20.78 -15.74
C ASN A 509 29.87 20.24 -15.05
N PHE A 510 30.01 19.19 -14.23
CA PHE A 510 28.94 18.77 -13.32
C PHE A 510 28.48 19.96 -12.45
N MET A 511 27.17 20.09 -12.27
CA MET A 511 26.49 21.24 -11.63
C MET A 511 26.69 22.57 -12.37
N THR A 512 26.60 22.54 -13.70
CA THR A 512 26.44 23.75 -14.52
C THR A 512 25.22 23.63 -15.44
N GLY A 513 24.63 24.75 -15.81
CA GLY A 513 23.43 24.86 -16.62
C GLY A 513 23.51 26.01 -17.63
N GLN A 514 22.84 25.84 -18.77
CA GLN A 514 22.79 26.85 -19.82
C GLN A 514 21.47 26.79 -20.60
N PHE A 515 21.11 27.90 -21.23
CA PHE A 515 20.05 27.96 -22.22
C PHE A 515 20.60 27.51 -23.57
N THR A 516 19.90 26.59 -24.24
CA THR A 516 20.29 26.10 -25.56
C THR A 516 19.06 25.60 -26.35
N ARG A 517 19.29 25.04 -27.54
CA ARG A 517 18.25 24.41 -28.35
C ARG A 517 18.57 22.95 -28.62
N ILE A 518 17.61 22.08 -28.38
CA ILE A 518 17.67 20.66 -28.75
C ILE A 518 16.43 20.36 -29.57
N PHE A 519 16.58 19.72 -30.74
CA PHE A 519 15.49 19.48 -31.69
C PHE A 519 14.69 20.74 -32.08
N ASN A 520 15.37 21.88 -32.21
CA ASN A 520 14.77 23.22 -32.40
C ASN A 520 13.87 23.72 -31.26
N THR A 521 13.85 23.05 -30.10
CA THR A 521 13.13 23.47 -28.89
C THR A 521 14.06 24.22 -27.94
N ASP A 522 13.62 25.34 -27.39
CA ASP A 522 14.39 26.10 -26.38
C ASP A 522 14.35 25.38 -25.02
N VAL A 523 15.52 24.97 -24.54
CA VAL A 523 15.67 24.16 -23.32
C VAL A 523 16.59 24.81 -22.31
N ILE A 524 16.36 24.49 -21.03
CA ILE A 524 17.35 24.72 -19.98
C ILE A 524 18.04 23.38 -19.77
N LEU A 525 19.29 23.30 -20.20
CA LEU A 525 20.12 22.10 -20.06
C LEU A 525 20.97 22.27 -18.82
N THR A 526 20.86 21.36 -17.84
CA THR A 526 21.69 21.35 -16.63
C THR A 526 22.39 20.01 -16.50
N ARG A 527 23.72 20.01 -16.35
CA ARG A 527 24.52 18.79 -16.17
C ARG A 527 24.50 18.37 -14.70
N CYS A 528 23.38 17.82 -14.29
CA CYS A 528 23.13 17.30 -12.96
C CYS A 528 22.38 15.97 -13.05
N GLY A 529 22.16 15.34 -11.90
CA GLY A 529 21.54 14.03 -11.87
C GLY A 529 21.29 13.47 -10.48
N TYR A 530 20.44 12.44 -10.44
CA TYR A 530 20.04 11.75 -9.23
C TYR A 530 20.37 10.24 -9.28
N THR A 531 21.42 9.87 -10.01
CA THR A 531 21.81 8.46 -10.26
C THR A 531 23.25 8.14 -9.87
N GLY A 532 24.07 9.19 -9.64
CA GLY A 532 25.52 9.08 -9.49
C GLY A 532 26.28 8.95 -10.81
N GLU A 533 25.58 8.78 -11.95
CA GLU A 533 26.21 8.80 -13.27
C GLU A 533 26.37 10.23 -13.78
N ASP A 534 27.11 10.40 -14.88
CA ASP A 534 27.01 11.59 -15.71
C ASP A 534 25.62 11.68 -16.35
N GLY A 535 25.19 12.89 -16.70
CA GLY A 535 23.88 13.10 -17.27
C GLY A 535 23.41 14.54 -17.20
N PHE A 536 22.21 14.73 -17.73
CA PHE A 536 21.58 16.03 -17.84
C PHE A 536 20.13 15.97 -17.41
N GLU A 537 19.68 17.04 -16.77
CA GLU A 537 18.26 17.40 -16.69
C GLU A 537 17.97 18.46 -17.74
N ILE A 538 16.86 18.28 -18.46
CA ILE A 538 16.45 19.10 -19.59
C ILE A 538 15.06 19.61 -19.30
N SER A 539 14.96 20.89 -18.92
CA SER A 539 13.66 21.56 -18.81
C SER A 539 13.20 21.92 -20.21
N ILE A 540 11.99 21.53 -20.59
CA ILE A 540 11.44 21.67 -21.94
C ILE A 540 10.02 22.23 -21.89
N PRO A 541 9.57 23.05 -22.86
CA PRO A 541 8.17 23.47 -22.94
C PRO A 541 7.24 22.26 -23.01
N SER A 542 6.23 22.21 -22.13
CA SER A 542 5.32 21.06 -21.98
C SER A 542 4.59 20.72 -23.27
N SER A 543 4.32 21.70 -24.13
CA SER A 543 3.70 21.52 -25.45
C SER A 543 4.51 20.65 -26.42
N THR A 544 5.83 20.54 -26.20
CA THR A 544 6.75 19.78 -27.06
C THR A 544 7.27 18.52 -26.38
N ALA A 545 6.89 18.27 -25.12
CA ALA A 545 7.51 17.25 -24.28
C ALA A 545 7.39 15.84 -24.85
N ILE A 546 6.23 15.46 -25.38
CA ILE A 546 5.99 14.13 -25.94
C ILE A 546 6.91 13.87 -27.14
N ASP A 547 6.92 14.78 -28.11
CA ASP A 547 7.72 14.63 -29.33
C ASP A 547 9.22 14.68 -29.02
N PHE A 548 9.63 15.55 -28.08
CA PHE A 548 11.01 15.64 -27.61
C PHE A 548 11.47 14.32 -26.98
N THR A 549 10.66 13.75 -26.10
CA THR A 549 10.96 12.50 -25.39
C THR A 549 11.00 11.31 -26.34
N ARG A 550 10.08 11.24 -27.30
CA ARG A 550 10.11 10.20 -28.36
C ARG A 550 11.39 10.25 -29.18
N LYS A 551 11.80 11.45 -29.62
CA LYS A 551 13.05 11.62 -30.40
C LYS A 551 14.29 11.21 -29.63
N LEU A 552 14.32 11.39 -28.31
CA LEU A 552 15.41 10.86 -27.47
C LEU A 552 15.38 9.34 -27.39
N LEU A 553 14.19 8.73 -27.31
CA LEU A 553 14.02 7.28 -27.26
C LEU A 553 14.25 6.59 -28.62
N ASP A 554 14.31 7.34 -29.72
CA ASP A 554 14.67 6.80 -31.04
C ASP A 554 16.17 6.42 -31.14
N ASP A 555 17.02 6.89 -30.22
CA ASP A 555 18.41 6.44 -30.10
C ASP A 555 18.46 5.10 -29.34
N GLU A 556 18.97 4.04 -29.98
CA GLU A 556 19.02 2.67 -29.42
C GLU A 556 19.82 2.57 -28.10
N ARG A 557 20.65 3.57 -27.79
CA ARG A 557 21.40 3.66 -26.53
C ARG A 557 20.55 4.15 -25.36
N VAL A 558 19.37 4.71 -25.63
CA VAL A 558 18.46 5.29 -24.63
C VAL A 558 17.36 4.30 -24.27
N LEU A 559 17.11 4.12 -22.97
CA LEU A 559 16.00 3.31 -22.47
C LEU A 559 15.19 4.09 -21.43
N GLU A 560 13.88 3.99 -21.46
CA GLU A 560 13.02 4.57 -20.43
C GLU A 560 13.25 3.92 -19.06
N ALA A 561 13.19 4.72 -17.99
CA ALA A 561 13.37 4.24 -16.64
C ALA A 561 12.36 4.89 -15.67
N GLY A 562 11.72 4.04 -14.86
CA GLY A 562 10.70 4.45 -13.88
C GLY A 562 11.25 4.67 -12.47
N LEU A 563 10.36 4.97 -11.54
CA LEU A 563 10.69 5.29 -10.14
C LEU A 563 11.51 4.19 -9.43
N GLY A 564 11.26 2.91 -9.72
CA GLY A 564 12.00 1.81 -9.07
C GLY A 564 13.49 1.78 -9.47
N ALA A 565 13.80 2.09 -10.73
CA ALA A 565 15.19 2.21 -11.17
C ALA A 565 15.84 3.49 -10.60
N ARG A 566 15.09 4.60 -10.58
CA ARG A 566 15.54 5.86 -9.96
C ARG A 566 15.93 5.67 -8.49
N ASP A 567 15.10 4.97 -7.70
CA ASP A 567 15.35 4.75 -6.27
C ASP A 567 16.56 3.83 -6.00
N SER A 568 16.78 2.81 -6.83
CA SER A 568 17.96 1.95 -6.68
C SER A 568 19.26 2.67 -7.09
N LEU A 569 19.25 3.46 -8.17
CA LEU A 569 20.41 4.23 -8.64
C LEU A 569 20.83 5.31 -7.64
N ARG A 570 19.88 6.11 -7.15
CA ARG A 570 20.17 7.18 -6.16
C ARG A 570 20.73 6.60 -4.86
N LEU A 571 20.24 5.44 -4.44
CA LEU A 571 20.64 4.81 -3.19
C LEU A 571 22.08 4.30 -3.30
N GLU A 572 22.43 3.66 -4.41
CA GLU A 572 23.82 3.29 -4.72
C GLU A 572 24.75 4.51 -4.78
N ALA A 573 24.27 5.64 -5.29
CA ALA A 573 24.98 6.91 -5.33
C ALA A 573 25.04 7.63 -3.97
N GLY A 574 24.44 7.09 -2.91
CA GLY A 574 24.48 7.71 -1.59
C GLY A 574 23.64 9.00 -1.46
N LEU A 575 22.72 9.24 -2.40
CA LEU A 575 21.86 10.43 -2.45
C LEU A 575 20.62 10.26 -1.57
N CYS A 576 20.27 11.31 -0.82
CA CYS A 576 19.16 11.30 0.12
C CYS A 576 17.83 11.44 -0.61
N LEU A 577 16.82 10.68 -0.17
CA LEU A 577 15.44 10.87 -0.56
C LEU A 577 14.69 11.61 0.56
N HIS A 578 14.19 12.81 0.28
CA HIS A 578 13.37 13.55 1.23
C HIS A 578 12.10 12.80 1.61
N GLY A 579 11.72 12.91 2.88
CA GLY A 579 10.60 12.18 3.48
C GLY A 579 10.99 10.81 4.02
N HIS A 580 12.18 10.31 3.67
CA HIS A 580 12.73 9.04 4.13
C HIS A 580 14.07 9.23 4.84
N ASP A 581 15.11 9.67 4.12
CA ASP A 581 16.46 9.81 4.65
C ASP A 581 16.71 11.15 5.33
N ILE A 582 15.97 12.17 4.93
CA ILE A 582 15.98 13.52 5.51
C ILE A 582 14.54 14.00 5.65
N THR A 583 14.26 14.64 6.78
CA THR A 583 12.93 15.13 7.16
C THR A 583 13.05 16.46 7.91
N PRO A 584 11.93 17.15 8.18
CA PRO A 584 11.90 18.36 9.01
C PRO A 584 12.40 18.18 10.46
N GLU A 585 12.69 16.95 10.89
CA GLU A 585 13.24 16.59 12.20
C GLU A 585 14.72 16.20 12.14
N THR A 586 15.33 16.13 10.96
CA THR A 586 16.76 15.82 10.78
C THR A 586 17.52 17.05 10.35
N THR A 587 18.63 17.34 11.01
CA THR A 587 19.48 18.47 10.62
C THR A 587 20.45 18.11 9.50
N PRO A 588 21.04 19.09 8.79
CA PRO A 588 22.12 18.85 7.83
C PRO A 588 23.32 18.09 8.41
N ILE A 589 23.62 18.24 9.70
CA ILE A 589 24.76 17.54 10.34
C ILE A 589 24.41 16.08 10.60
N GLU A 590 23.22 15.83 11.15
CA GLU A 590 22.70 14.47 11.34
C GLU A 590 22.56 13.74 10.01
N GLY A 591 22.05 14.40 8.97
CA GLY A 591 21.93 13.85 7.61
C GLY A 591 23.25 13.62 6.88
N ALA A 592 24.40 13.92 7.50
CA ALA A 592 25.72 13.87 6.89
C ALA A 592 25.86 14.75 5.63
N LEU A 593 25.18 15.91 5.63
CA LEU A 593 25.10 16.88 4.53
C LEU A 593 25.82 18.20 4.85
N ALA A 594 26.72 18.22 5.83
CA ALA A 594 27.50 19.41 6.19
C ALA A 594 28.26 20.04 5.01
N TRP A 595 28.58 19.24 3.98
CA TRP A 595 29.26 19.68 2.75
C TRP A 595 28.42 20.66 1.90
N THR A 596 27.10 20.71 2.08
CA THR A 596 26.20 21.67 1.40
C THR A 596 26.43 23.12 1.85
N MET A 597 27.01 23.30 3.04
CA MET A 597 27.36 24.61 3.61
C MET A 597 28.82 24.95 3.29
N SER A 598 29.05 26.07 2.59
CA SER A 598 30.40 26.60 2.37
C SER A 598 31.00 27.16 3.67
N LYS A 599 32.29 27.50 3.64
CA LYS A 599 32.97 28.14 4.78
C LYS A 599 32.22 29.40 5.25
N ARG A 600 31.86 30.30 4.34
CA ARG A 600 31.16 31.55 4.66
C ARG A 600 29.86 31.28 5.42
N ARG A 601 29.01 30.38 4.90
CA ARG A 601 27.74 30.05 5.55
C ARG A 601 27.90 29.39 6.92
N ARG A 602 29.00 28.66 7.14
CA ARG A 602 29.33 28.06 8.46
C ARG A 602 29.79 29.10 9.49
N GLU A 603 30.33 30.23 9.04
CA GLU A 603 30.82 31.31 9.90
C GLU A 603 29.72 32.36 10.16
N GLU A 604 28.96 32.72 9.12
CA GLU A 604 27.94 33.77 9.20
C GLU A 604 26.56 33.26 9.61
N GLY A 605 26.23 32.00 9.30
CA GLY A 605 24.87 31.49 9.44
C GLY A 605 23.87 32.24 8.54
N GLY A 606 22.86 32.84 9.15
CA GLY A 606 21.85 33.65 8.47
C GLY A 606 20.74 32.85 7.76
N PHE A 607 20.53 31.60 8.14
CA PHE A 607 19.46 30.72 7.67
C PHE A 607 18.69 30.13 8.87
N PRO A 608 17.46 29.61 8.68
CA PRO A 608 16.66 29.11 9.78
C PRO A 608 17.34 27.96 10.52
N GLY A 609 17.38 28.03 11.86
CA GLY A 609 18.02 27.01 12.70
C GLY A 609 19.55 27.01 12.68
N ALA A 610 20.19 28.06 12.17
CA ALA A 610 21.66 28.17 12.11
C ALA A 610 22.33 27.89 13.46
N ASP A 611 21.84 28.43 14.58
CA ASP A 611 22.44 28.24 15.90
C ASP A 611 22.56 26.75 16.27
N ILE A 612 21.52 25.96 16.00
CA ILE A 612 21.49 24.52 16.28
C ILE A 612 22.44 23.78 15.34
N ILE A 613 22.38 24.09 14.03
CA ILE A 613 23.18 23.41 13.01
C ILE A 613 24.68 23.68 13.21
N LEU A 614 25.05 24.93 13.53
CA LEU A 614 26.42 25.34 13.75
C LEU A 614 26.98 24.81 15.07
N ASP A 615 26.16 24.74 16.13
CA ASP A 615 26.54 24.06 17.37
C ASP A 615 26.82 22.57 17.13
N GLN A 616 25.96 21.87 16.38
CA GLN A 616 26.19 20.47 16.01
C GLN A 616 27.46 20.28 15.18
N LEU A 617 27.78 21.22 14.29
CA LEU A 617 28.98 21.18 13.47
C LEU A 617 30.26 21.39 14.31
N ASN A 618 30.27 22.43 15.14
CA ASN A 618 31.46 22.89 15.86
C ASN A 618 31.70 22.07 17.14
N ASN A 619 30.64 21.79 17.90
CA ASN A 619 30.71 21.13 19.21
C ASN A 619 30.28 19.66 19.18
N LYS A 620 29.88 19.13 18.01
CA LYS A 620 29.48 17.73 17.81
C LYS A 620 28.31 17.32 18.73
N THR A 621 27.35 18.21 18.96
CA THR A 621 26.21 17.99 19.86
C THR A 621 25.11 17.09 19.28
N PHE A 622 25.20 16.73 18.00
CA PHE A 622 24.28 15.77 17.36
C PHE A 622 24.30 14.40 18.06
N THR A 623 23.13 13.75 18.14
CA THR A 623 22.94 12.48 18.86
C THR A 623 22.86 11.27 17.94
N LYS A 624 22.50 11.49 16.68
CA LYS A 624 22.41 10.48 15.62
C LYS A 624 23.08 10.97 14.34
N LYS A 625 23.41 10.05 13.44
CA LYS A 625 23.93 10.41 12.10
C LYS A 625 23.52 9.37 11.07
N ARG A 626 23.21 9.84 9.86
CA ARG A 626 22.97 9.01 8.69
C ARG A 626 24.25 8.28 8.29
N ILE A 627 24.10 6.99 8.03
CA ILE A 627 25.14 6.10 7.52
C ILE A 627 24.63 5.37 6.28
N GLY A 628 25.55 4.89 5.46
CA GLY A 628 25.29 3.81 4.51
C GLY A 628 25.65 2.48 5.13
N PHE A 629 24.99 1.40 4.74
CA PHE A 629 25.29 0.05 5.20
C PHE A 629 25.05 -1.00 4.11
N THR A 630 25.67 -2.17 4.30
CA THR A 630 25.36 -3.39 3.56
C THR A 630 24.80 -4.46 4.48
N VAL A 631 24.06 -5.43 3.93
CA VAL A 631 23.48 -6.57 4.65
C VAL A 631 23.82 -7.85 3.90
N ASP A 632 24.21 -8.91 4.61
CA ASP A 632 24.62 -10.18 4.00
C ASP A 632 23.44 -10.99 3.42
N GLY A 633 22.22 -10.63 3.82
CA GLY A 633 20.99 -11.36 3.51
C GLY A 633 19.96 -10.57 2.70
N ALA A 634 18.73 -10.59 3.19
CA ALA A 634 17.64 -9.87 2.54
C ALA A 634 17.78 -8.36 2.81
N PRO A 635 17.35 -7.49 1.88
CA PRO A 635 17.35 -6.06 2.12
C PRO A 635 16.60 -5.69 3.40
N ALA A 636 17.28 -4.99 4.31
CA ALA A 636 16.64 -4.31 5.42
C ALA A 636 15.81 -3.16 4.83
N ARG A 637 14.49 -3.17 5.05
CA ARG A 637 13.58 -2.14 4.53
C ARG A 637 13.45 -1.00 5.53
N GLU A 638 12.90 0.12 5.08
CA GLU A 638 12.54 1.25 5.94
C GLU A 638 11.83 0.79 7.21
N GLY A 639 12.19 1.38 8.35
CA GLY A 639 11.69 1.01 9.68
C GLY A 639 12.37 -0.20 10.32
N THR A 640 13.28 -0.89 9.62
CA THR A 640 14.04 -2.00 10.22
C THR A 640 14.95 -1.47 11.34
N GLU A 641 14.84 -2.07 12.53
CA GLU A 641 15.67 -1.77 13.70
C GLU A 641 17.14 -2.20 13.45
N ILE A 642 18.08 -1.33 13.83
CA ILE A 642 19.53 -1.53 13.74
C ILE A 642 20.08 -1.78 15.15
N TYR A 643 20.85 -2.83 15.29
CA TYR A 643 21.48 -3.25 16.54
C TYR A 643 23.00 -3.29 16.41
N ASN A 644 23.71 -3.09 17.52
CA ASN A 644 25.16 -3.31 17.59
C ASN A 644 25.48 -4.80 17.82
N ALA A 645 26.76 -5.15 17.87
CA ALA A 645 27.23 -6.52 18.11
C ALA A 645 26.85 -7.08 19.51
N ASN A 646 26.55 -6.22 20.48
CA ASN A 646 26.10 -6.62 21.82
C ASN A 646 24.58 -6.86 21.89
N GLY A 647 23.85 -6.55 20.82
CA GLY A 647 22.38 -6.64 20.78
C GLY A 647 21.65 -5.39 21.25
N ASP A 648 22.33 -4.27 21.48
CA ASP A 648 21.68 -3.01 21.84
C ASP A 648 21.08 -2.35 20.60
N HIS A 649 19.85 -1.84 20.72
CA HIS A 649 19.23 -1.03 19.67
C HIS A 649 19.93 0.32 19.55
N ILE A 650 20.43 0.62 18.34
CA ILE A 650 21.24 1.82 18.08
C ILE A 650 20.67 2.70 16.96
N GLY A 651 19.63 2.28 16.25
CA GLY A 651 19.20 3.03 15.07
C GLY A 651 18.08 2.39 14.26
N VAL A 652 17.75 3.03 13.15
CA VAL A 652 16.67 2.61 12.25
C VAL A 652 17.05 2.85 10.80
N VAL A 653 16.63 1.93 9.93
CA VAL A 653 16.78 2.03 8.48
C VAL A 653 15.77 3.03 7.91
N THR A 654 16.24 3.92 7.04
CA THR A 654 15.41 4.90 6.31
C THR A 654 15.16 4.46 4.87
N SER A 655 16.18 3.92 4.20
CA SER A 655 16.08 3.41 2.83
C SER A 655 16.80 2.08 2.72
N GLY A 656 16.27 1.13 1.96
CA GLY A 656 17.00 -0.11 1.72
C GLY A 656 16.43 -0.97 0.60
N THR A 657 17.34 -1.46 -0.24
CA THR A 657 17.00 -2.26 -1.41
C THR A 657 18.13 -3.22 -1.78
N PHE A 658 17.92 -4.02 -2.82
CA PHE A 658 18.98 -4.83 -3.42
C PHE A 658 19.66 -4.01 -4.52
N SER A 659 20.98 -3.87 -4.45
CA SER A 659 21.79 -3.23 -5.49
C SER A 659 22.04 -4.18 -6.66
N PRO A 660 21.56 -3.87 -7.88
CA PRO A 660 21.90 -4.63 -9.08
C PRO A 660 23.39 -4.60 -9.41
N THR A 661 24.05 -3.44 -9.24
CA THR A 661 25.45 -3.25 -9.62
C THR A 661 26.38 -4.04 -8.70
N LEU A 662 26.16 -3.98 -7.38
CA LEU A 662 26.99 -4.65 -6.39
C LEU A 662 26.52 -6.07 -6.08
N LYS A 663 25.31 -6.45 -6.53
CA LYS A 663 24.63 -7.72 -6.22
C LYS A 663 24.53 -7.97 -4.71
N GLN A 664 24.29 -6.91 -3.95
CA GLN A 664 24.28 -6.92 -2.48
C GLN A 664 23.10 -6.10 -1.94
N ALA A 665 22.54 -6.52 -0.81
CA ALA A 665 21.59 -5.70 -0.08
C ALA A 665 22.30 -4.51 0.57
N LEU A 666 21.79 -3.30 0.35
CA LEU A 666 22.35 -2.07 0.91
C LEU A 666 21.25 -1.08 1.28
N GLY A 667 21.62 -0.07 2.06
CA GLY A 667 20.67 0.93 2.51
C GLY A 667 21.29 2.10 3.26
N MET A 668 20.43 3.01 3.67
CA MET A 668 20.73 4.12 4.55
C MET A 668 19.91 4.03 5.82
N GLY A 669 20.46 4.55 6.90
CA GLY A 669 19.75 4.65 8.18
C GLY A 669 20.47 5.57 9.13
N TYR A 670 19.83 5.86 10.26
CA TYR A 670 20.43 6.63 11.34
C TYR A 670 20.86 5.69 12.45
N VAL A 671 22.08 5.88 12.94
CA VAL A 671 22.55 5.22 14.16
C VAL A 671 22.90 6.26 15.23
N SER A 672 23.04 5.84 16.48
CA SER A 672 23.42 6.69 17.60
C SER A 672 24.91 7.04 17.59
N LYS A 673 25.26 8.12 18.30
CA LYS A 673 26.63 8.62 18.41
C LYS A 673 27.61 7.53 18.86
N GLY A 674 28.64 7.30 18.05
CA GLY A 674 29.69 6.28 18.31
C GLY A 674 29.67 5.12 17.32
N HIS A 675 28.60 4.95 16.53
CA HIS A 675 28.43 3.80 15.62
C HIS A 675 28.57 4.14 14.13
N PHE A 676 29.21 5.27 13.80
CA PHE A 676 29.29 5.78 12.41
C PHE A 676 30.51 5.32 11.61
N LYS A 677 31.46 4.62 12.25
CA LYS A 677 32.74 4.30 11.62
C LYS A 677 32.52 3.26 10.53
N ILE A 678 33.10 3.49 9.34
CA ILE A 678 33.07 2.52 8.25
C ILE A 678 33.65 1.18 8.74
N GLY A 679 32.98 0.08 8.39
CA GLY A 679 33.32 -1.27 8.84
C GLY A 679 32.78 -1.65 10.22
N THR A 680 32.10 -0.75 10.94
CA THR A 680 31.40 -1.11 12.18
C THR A 680 30.33 -2.16 11.88
N GLU A 681 30.38 -3.28 12.60
CA GLU A 681 29.40 -4.35 12.50
C GLU A 681 28.03 -3.91 13.00
N LEU A 682 26.99 -4.22 12.22
CA LEU A 682 25.59 -3.92 12.49
C LEU A 682 24.74 -5.16 12.30
N HIS A 683 23.71 -5.32 13.12
CA HIS A 683 22.71 -6.38 12.97
C HIS A 683 21.33 -5.79 12.68
N PHE A 684 20.60 -6.38 11.75
CA PHE A 684 19.31 -5.90 11.26
C PHE A 684 18.23 -6.95 11.50
N LYS A 685 17.09 -6.54 12.05
CA LYS A 685 15.97 -7.45 12.33
C LYS A 685 15.05 -7.59 11.13
N VAL A 686 15.48 -8.37 10.14
CA VAL A 686 14.76 -8.57 8.88
C VAL A 686 13.88 -9.82 8.95
N ARG A 687 12.56 -9.66 8.80
CA ARG A 687 11.58 -10.77 8.84
C ARG A 687 11.73 -11.67 10.08
N ASN A 688 11.88 -11.05 11.25
CA ASN A 688 12.13 -11.70 12.55
C ASN A 688 13.42 -12.51 12.65
N LYS A 689 14.38 -12.29 11.75
CA LYS A 689 15.73 -12.87 11.81
C LYS A 689 16.77 -11.76 11.89
N MET A 690 17.74 -11.93 12.78
CA MET A 690 18.90 -11.05 12.81
C MET A 690 19.80 -11.36 11.62
N GLN A 691 20.08 -10.35 10.81
CA GLN A 691 20.99 -10.42 9.68
C GLN A 691 22.18 -9.53 9.95
N LYS A 692 23.37 -10.03 9.66
CA LYS A 692 24.61 -9.29 9.81
C LYS A 692 24.81 -8.34 8.62
N GLY A 693 25.46 -7.23 8.91
CA GLY A 693 25.91 -6.25 7.94
C GLY A 693 26.96 -5.33 8.55
N ALA A 694 27.32 -4.28 7.83
CA ALA A 694 28.30 -3.32 8.31
C ALA A 694 28.05 -1.92 7.75
N VAL A 695 28.52 -0.91 8.48
CA VAL A 695 28.60 0.46 7.97
C VAL A 695 29.50 0.47 6.74
N ALA A 696 29.00 1.03 5.64
CA ALA A 696 29.69 1.12 4.37
C ALA A 696 29.86 2.59 3.95
N LYS A 697 30.90 2.84 3.14
CA LYS A 697 31.16 4.16 2.58
C LYS A 697 30.10 4.47 1.52
N MET A 698 29.56 5.69 1.56
CA MET A 698 28.77 6.27 0.47
C MET A 698 29.64 7.24 -0.35
N PRO A 699 29.44 7.33 -1.68
CA PRO A 699 28.54 6.48 -2.47
C PRO A 699 29.03 5.02 -2.49
N PHE A 700 28.11 4.06 -2.65
CA PHE A 700 28.43 2.64 -2.70
C PHE A 700 29.04 2.24 -4.05
N VAL A 701 28.54 2.87 -5.12
CA VAL A 701 29.12 2.81 -6.47
C VAL A 701 29.80 4.15 -6.73
N PRO A 702 31.07 4.17 -7.19
CA PRO A 702 31.77 5.42 -7.51
C PRO A 702 30.95 6.28 -8.48
N ALA A 703 30.85 7.58 -8.19
CA ALA A 703 30.11 8.51 -9.04
C ALA A 703 30.90 8.82 -10.34
N GLY A 704 30.18 8.86 -11.46
CA GLY A 704 30.68 9.20 -12.80
C GLY A 704 30.54 10.67 -13.16
N TYR A 705 30.45 11.59 -12.19
CA TYR A 705 30.25 13.02 -12.46
C TYR A 705 31.39 13.60 -13.29
N TYR A 706 31.04 14.23 -14.42
CA TYR A 706 32.03 14.86 -15.29
C TYR A 706 32.66 16.10 -14.65
N LYS A 707 33.98 16.15 -14.74
CA LYS A 707 34.78 17.33 -14.44
C LYS A 707 35.78 17.50 -15.58
N LYS A 708 35.86 18.72 -16.11
CA LYS A 708 36.88 19.13 -17.06
C LYS A 708 38.24 19.08 -16.34
N ASP A 709 39.19 18.43 -17.00
CA ASP A 709 40.57 18.27 -16.53
C ASP A 709 41.31 19.61 -16.39
#